data_AF-A0A8G2CK81-F1
#
_entry.id   AF-A0A8G2CK81-F1
#
_cell.length_a   1.000
_cell.length_b   1.000
_cell.length_c   1.000
_cell.angle_alpha   90.00
_cell.angle_beta   90.00
_cell.angle_gamma   90.00
#
_symmetry.space_group_name_H-M   'P 1'
#
loop_
_entity.id
_entity.type
_entity.pdbx_description
1 polymer ?
#
loop_
_entity_poly.entity_id
_entity_poly.type
_entity_poly.pdbx_seq_one_letter_code
_entity_poly.pdbx_strand_id
1 'polypeptide(L)'
;MLTLLGATSGGNGGIGLYGEANGASLTNSGTLAGGTGGLGGANITSLLGNDAPAAGGGGGAALILRGTASSLTNTGVVIGGSGGIGGTNVISALSAAGTGGIGGAAISLSGGGYVDNTTSIIGGAGGAGGYNDIAGVLSRTGVGGAGGTGLYLDGGTLLNAGTIDGGAGGLGAVNGAAGEAIVFGGVASTLIAAAGAVFAGTVAANATVADVLELSGTSGVALTGLGTSFTGFNEISFAAGAARTISGDATGLASGQTISGFTGTDALLLTGFSATSASFVSGTGLELSNGTTTDTLNLLGSFTTADFTVSSAGNTTEIALSSAPCYLAGTLIDTDIGAVQVECLAIGDRVRTLNGSFKPIKWIGRRSYSRVAAKSNPRTQPIRFRAGALAEGIPRRDLLVSADHAMYLADVLIPAAALVNGVSVVIADDIDPVQYVHIELETHEVIFAEGAAAESFVDCDSRMLFQNADTFRTLYPNDARTPWAFCAPRCEGGLNVERIRREIAIRAGVAAVLEPGPLIGFVDQALRSRITGWAIDQAHPNEPVELELTDGDALVMRFVAQMFRQDIADANLGSGCAGFDIALPMALAPDRPHVLRIRRASDQRELTGSPLEMPALAAFGEARSALSRVTEIGIAAAATVTEFDEMLDDLARAMQSVRTSRMKVSSGTEGRQPARRQVSRRALIIDDTLPDARRDAGSNAVISHMTSLRRLGFQVEFVPSTPIANPVLVAALTARGILVHCLPAVTSVEEVLRAGGDDYCVIYFHRLGNAEAYAGIARRHCRHARLVYAVADLHWLRLARQAEVEQWPALVDQARSLRSRDLMVMRVVDAVITHSPIERDILLAAMPDLAVTIVPWDVAPGGAPGSFAGRSGVGFVGHFGHMPNLDAVDRLIDRIMPLVWAEAPEIKLLLAGSAAPASLIRWVERMPQLELCGQVEDLAGFFGRVRLSVAPLRFGAGIKGKVLDSFAAGVPCVMSPMAAEGLRLTPELERLVGADDERLAALILEMHGSESAFQQAAVAGQALTAADHAPVCVDSAMRMVVNPVAERVLAA
;
A
#
# COMPACT_ATOMS: atom_id res chain seq x y z
N MET A 1 42.13 45.01 -16.87
CA MET A 1 40.68 45.23 -17.03
C MET A 1 40.52 46.13 -18.25
N LEU A 2 40.19 45.54 -19.41
CA LEU A 2 39.91 46.29 -20.63
C LEU A 2 38.38 46.36 -20.78
N THR A 3 37.78 47.54 -20.61
CA THR A 3 36.34 47.74 -20.83
C THR A 3 36.13 48.15 -22.28
N LEU A 4 35.48 47.30 -23.08
CA LEU A 4 35.22 47.57 -24.49
C LEU A 4 33.83 48.20 -24.66
N LEU A 5 33.80 49.50 -24.93
CA LEU A 5 32.59 50.25 -25.28
C LEU A 5 32.52 50.41 -26.80
N GLY A 6 31.75 49.53 -27.46
CA GLY A 6 31.24 49.68 -28.84
C GLY A 6 32.25 50.02 -29.94
N ALA A 7 32.68 49.01 -30.71
CA ALA A 7 33.37 49.22 -31.98
C ALA A 7 32.47 48.75 -33.14
N THR A 8 31.84 49.70 -33.84
CA THR A 8 31.27 49.47 -35.18
C THR A 8 32.29 49.97 -36.21
N SER A 9 32.85 49.10 -37.05
CA SER A 9 33.64 49.53 -38.20
C SER A 9 33.12 48.91 -39.49
N GLY A 10 32.68 49.76 -40.41
CA GLY A 10 32.48 49.41 -41.81
C GLY A 10 33.81 49.35 -42.56
N GLY A 11 33.82 48.57 -43.65
CA GLY A 11 34.93 48.49 -44.61
C GLY A 11 35.82 47.25 -44.42
N ASN A 12 36.00 46.51 -45.52
CA ASN A 12 36.83 45.30 -45.69
C ASN A 12 38.00 45.16 -44.68
N GLY A 13 37.93 44.10 -43.86
CA GLY A 13 38.96 43.75 -42.87
C GLY A 13 38.44 43.92 -41.44
N GLY A 14 37.67 42.95 -40.95
CA GLY A 14 37.04 43.04 -39.63
C GLY A 14 38.05 43.12 -38.49
N ILE A 15 37.79 44.03 -37.54
CA ILE A 15 38.44 44.06 -36.24
C ILE A 15 37.80 42.96 -35.39
N GLY A 16 38.23 41.70 -35.59
CA GLY A 16 38.20 40.74 -34.50
C GLY A 16 39.26 41.16 -33.50
N LEU A 17 38.95 41.16 -32.20
CA LEU A 17 40.00 41.29 -31.19
C LEU A 17 40.84 40.01 -31.22
N TYR A 18 41.82 39.96 -32.13
CA TYR A 18 42.95 39.02 -32.08
C TYR A 18 43.87 39.45 -30.92
N GLY A 19 43.35 39.34 -29.70
CA GLY A 19 44.14 39.51 -28.49
C GLY A 19 44.33 38.13 -27.88
N GLU A 20 45.54 37.57 -27.95
CA GLU A 20 45.94 36.47 -27.07
C GLU A 20 45.97 37.02 -25.63
N ALA A 21 44.80 37.05 -25.00
CA ALA A 21 44.66 37.35 -23.59
C ALA A 21 45.02 36.09 -22.81
N ASN A 22 46.31 35.87 -22.53
CA ASN A 22 46.72 34.89 -21.51
C ASN A 22 46.59 35.55 -20.13
N GLY A 23 45.53 35.21 -19.39
CA GLY A 23 45.30 35.71 -18.03
C GLY A 23 44.61 37.07 -17.92
N ALA A 24 43.82 37.47 -18.92
CA ALA A 24 43.09 38.74 -18.87
C ALA A 24 41.61 38.55 -18.51
N SER A 25 41.07 39.50 -17.73
CA SER A 25 39.63 39.62 -17.46
C SER A 25 39.02 40.72 -18.33
N LEU A 26 38.03 40.36 -19.14
CA LEU A 26 37.30 41.21 -20.07
C LEU A 26 35.85 41.37 -19.63
N THR A 27 35.29 42.57 -19.82
CA THR A 27 33.86 42.83 -19.63
C THR A 27 33.30 43.45 -20.90
N ASN A 28 32.30 42.80 -21.50
CA ASN A 28 31.54 43.34 -22.63
C ASN A 28 30.17 43.82 -22.15
N SER A 29 29.81 45.05 -22.50
CA SER A 29 28.48 45.63 -22.28
C SER A 29 27.88 46.25 -23.55
N GLY A 30 28.50 46.00 -24.72
CA GLY A 30 28.06 46.48 -26.03
C GLY A 30 28.07 45.38 -27.08
N THR A 31 28.15 45.74 -28.37
CA THR A 31 28.22 44.75 -29.47
C THR A 31 29.67 44.50 -29.91
N LEU A 32 30.10 43.23 -29.88
CA LEU A 32 31.35 42.73 -30.48
C LEU A 32 30.99 41.93 -31.73
N ALA A 33 31.59 42.22 -32.89
CA ALA A 33 31.29 41.54 -34.15
C ALA A 33 32.56 41.05 -34.86
N GLY A 34 32.55 39.80 -35.32
CA GLY A 34 33.63 39.19 -36.09
C GLY A 34 33.69 39.67 -37.53
N GLY A 35 34.85 39.47 -38.18
CA GLY A 35 35.07 39.90 -39.56
C GLY A 35 34.38 39.01 -40.59
N THR A 36 33.78 39.63 -41.61
CA THR A 36 33.13 38.93 -42.73
C THR A 36 34.14 38.27 -43.68
N GLY A 37 33.86 37.04 -44.12
CA GLY A 37 34.66 36.32 -45.11
C GLY A 37 34.67 37.01 -46.47
N GLY A 38 35.82 36.98 -47.16
CA GLY A 38 35.99 37.60 -48.48
C GLY A 38 35.27 36.86 -49.62
N LEU A 39 35.14 37.53 -50.77
CA LEU A 39 34.58 36.95 -52.01
C LEU A 39 35.56 35.93 -52.63
N GLY A 40 35.12 34.68 -52.82
CA GLY A 40 35.87 33.65 -53.54
C GLY A 40 35.61 33.75 -55.05
N GLY A 41 36.44 34.49 -55.79
CA GLY A 41 36.35 34.58 -57.24
C GLY A 41 37.37 33.68 -57.93
N ALA A 42 36.93 32.66 -58.67
CA ALA A 42 37.78 31.95 -59.63
C ALA A 42 37.64 32.60 -61.01
N ASN A 43 38.71 33.20 -61.53
CA ASN A 43 38.86 33.46 -62.96
C ASN A 43 39.02 32.11 -63.67
N ILE A 44 37.94 31.58 -64.26
CA ILE A 44 38.01 30.34 -65.04
C ILE A 44 38.41 30.67 -66.48
N THR A 45 39.56 30.15 -66.90
CA THR A 45 39.87 29.94 -68.33
C THR A 45 40.45 28.54 -68.50
N SER A 46 39.65 27.57 -68.97
CA SER A 46 40.12 26.33 -69.62
C SER A 46 38.95 25.58 -70.26
N LEU A 47 39.11 25.21 -71.52
CA LEU A 47 38.09 24.62 -72.40
C LEU A 47 37.91 23.09 -72.23
N LEU A 48 38.51 22.45 -71.20
CA LEU A 48 38.51 20.99 -71.08
C LEU A 48 38.54 20.51 -69.60
N GLY A 49 37.36 20.20 -69.05
CA GLY A 49 37.14 19.14 -68.06
C GLY A 49 37.70 19.27 -66.63
N ASN A 50 36.97 19.96 -65.74
CA ASN A 50 36.57 19.56 -64.37
C ASN A 50 36.17 20.83 -63.60
N ASP A 51 34.87 20.98 -63.32
CA ASP A 51 34.35 22.10 -62.54
C ASP A 51 34.52 21.83 -61.04
N ALA A 52 35.41 22.57 -60.36
CA ALA A 52 35.44 22.63 -58.90
C ALA A 52 34.58 23.82 -58.43
N PRO A 53 33.65 23.65 -57.47
CA PRO A 53 32.84 24.75 -56.97
C PRO A 53 33.72 25.80 -56.28
N ALA A 54 33.55 27.08 -56.65
CA ALA A 54 34.19 28.19 -55.96
C ALA A 54 33.58 28.33 -54.55
N ALA A 55 34.38 28.06 -53.52
CA ALA A 55 33.97 28.20 -52.13
C ALA A 55 34.21 29.63 -51.64
N GLY A 56 33.20 30.23 -50.99
CA GLY A 56 33.34 31.51 -50.29
C GLY A 56 34.28 31.41 -49.07
N GLY A 57 35.00 32.48 -48.74
CA GLY A 57 35.87 32.51 -47.56
C GLY A 57 35.07 32.41 -46.25
N GLY A 58 35.62 31.73 -45.23
CA GLY A 58 34.96 31.61 -43.91
C GLY A 58 34.98 32.91 -43.12
N GLY A 59 33.98 33.10 -42.24
CA GLY A 59 33.94 34.20 -41.29
C GLY A 59 34.92 34.01 -40.13
N GLY A 60 35.52 35.10 -39.65
CA GLY A 60 36.43 35.07 -38.50
C GLY A 60 35.69 35.03 -37.15
N ALA A 61 36.37 34.57 -36.10
CA ALA A 61 35.80 34.62 -34.75
C ALA A 61 35.73 36.06 -34.21
N ALA A 62 34.71 36.39 -33.41
CA ALA A 62 34.62 37.72 -32.81
C ALA A 62 35.61 37.90 -31.65
N LEU A 63 35.81 36.84 -30.87
CA LEU A 63 36.74 36.81 -29.73
C LEU A 63 37.40 35.43 -29.57
N ILE A 64 38.70 35.41 -29.30
CA ILE A 64 39.45 34.19 -28.97
C ILE A 64 40.09 34.37 -27.59
N LEU A 65 39.80 33.45 -26.66
CA LEU A 65 40.35 33.40 -25.31
C LEU A 65 41.26 32.18 -25.19
N ARG A 66 42.50 32.40 -24.75
CA ARG A 66 43.50 31.33 -24.55
C ARG A 66 44.05 31.37 -23.11
N GLY A 67 44.24 30.20 -22.49
CA GLY A 67 44.92 30.04 -21.20
C GLY A 67 44.01 30.04 -19.96
N THR A 68 44.55 29.53 -18.83
CA THR A 68 43.78 29.11 -17.64
C THR A 68 43.28 30.23 -16.73
N ALA A 69 43.71 31.48 -16.96
CA ALA A 69 43.37 32.64 -16.12
C ALA A 69 42.53 33.70 -16.86
N SER A 70 42.04 33.37 -18.05
CA SER A 70 41.32 34.31 -18.91
C SER A 70 39.83 34.28 -18.60
N SER A 71 39.21 35.43 -18.37
CA SER A 71 37.77 35.51 -18.08
C SER A 71 37.03 36.54 -18.93
N LEU A 72 35.78 36.25 -19.30
CA LEU A 72 34.87 37.17 -19.97
C LEU A 72 33.55 37.26 -19.20
N THR A 73 33.13 38.47 -18.86
CA THR A 73 31.75 38.76 -18.45
C THR A 73 31.03 39.49 -19.59
N ASN A 74 30.06 38.83 -20.22
CA ASN A 74 29.26 39.35 -21.32
C ASN A 74 27.87 39.76 -20.83
N THR A 75 27.63 41.06 -20.85
CA THR A 75 26.34 41.74 -20.63
C THR A 75 25.85 42.46 -21.90
N GLY A 76 26.53 42.23 -23.04
CA GLY A 76 26.23 42.81 -24.35
C GLY A 76 25.97 41.73 -25.43
N VAL A 77 26.19 42.04 -26.70
CA VAL A 77 25.97 41.10 -27.82
C VAL A 77 27.31 40.72 -28.45
N VAL A 78 27.59 39.43 -28.65
CA VAL A 78 28.77 38.96 -29.40
C VAL A 78 28.31 38.24 -30.65
N ILE A 79 28.80 38.63 -31.83
CA ILE A 79 28.35 38.12 -33.13
C ILE A 79 29.56 37.61 -33.92
N GLY A 80 29.58 36.34 -34.32
CA GLY A 80 30.61 35.78 -35.19
C GLY A 80 30.62 36.43 -36.57
N GLY A 81 31.75 36.35 -37.27
CA GLY A 81 31.87 36.91 -38.62
C GLY A 81 31.03 36.14 -39.64
N SER A 82 30.36 36.82 -40.57
CA SER A 82 29.57 36.12 -41.59
C SER A 82 30.47 35.43 -42.63
N GLY A 83 30.01 34.31 -43.17
CA GLY A 83 30.63 33.65 -44.31
C GLY A 83 30.59 34.51 -45.58
N GLY A 84 31.60 34.37 -46.43
CA GLY A 84 31.71 35.07 -47.71
C GLY A 84 30.76 34.50 -48.77
N ILE A 85 30.45 35.29 -49.80
CA ILE A 85 29.60 34.86 -50.91
C ILE A 85 30.43 33.99 -51.87
N GLY A 86 29.89 32.81 -52.22
CA GLY A 86 30.47 31.91 -53.23
C GLY A 86 29.81 32.12 -54.59
N GLY A 87 30.61 32.31 -55.65
CA GLY A 87 30.08 32.57 -56.99
C GLY A 87 30.95 31.98 -58.10
N THR A 88 30.29 31.42 -59.12
CA THR A 88 30.90 31.01 -60.39
C THR A 88 30.38 31.91 -61.52
N ASN A 89 31.26 32.34 -62.44
CA ASN A 89 30.85 33.07 -63.65
C ASN A 89 30.57 32.06 -64.78
N VAL A 90 29.40 32.11 -65.41
CA VAL A 90 29.02 31.19 -66.50
C VAL A 90 29.37 31.83 -67.86
N ILE A 91 30.20 31.15 -68.67
CA ILE A 91 30.49 31.54 -70.07
C ILE A 91 29.90 30.54 -71.08
N SER A 92 29.41 29.36 -70.64
CA SER A 92 28.71 28.40 -71.51
C SER A 92 27.80 27.45 -70.70
N ALA A 93 26.93 26.71 -71.39
CA ALA A 93 25.73 26.00 -70.87
C ALA A 93 25.93 24.88 -69.82
N LEU A 94 27.07 24.81 -69.11
CA LEU A 94 27.21 24.05 -67.87
C LEU A 94 27.25 25.03 -66.68
N SER A 95 26.26 24.95 -65.80
CA SER A 95 26.19 25.74 -64.55
C SER A 95 26.69 24.93 -63.35
N ALA A 96 27.84 25.31 -62.80
CA ALA A 96 28.27 24.83 -61.48
C ALA A 96 27.88 25.86 -60.41
N ALA A 97 27.03 25.46 -59.46
CA ALA A 97 26.58 26.33 -58.38
C ALA A 97 27.72 26.62 -57.38
N GLY A 98 27.97 27.89 -57.08
CA GLY A 98 28.91 28.30 -56.03
C GLY A 98 28.38 27.99 -54.63
N THR A 99 29.27 27.64 -53.70
CA THR A 99 28.93 27.33 -52.30
C THR A 99 29.28 28.51 -51.40
N GLY A 100 28.32 28.99 -50.61
CA GLY A 100 28.57 30.05 -49.64
C GLY A 100 29.55 29.64 -48.55
N GLY A 101 30.35 30.59 -48.04
CA GLY A 101 31.30 30.34 -46.95
C GLY A 101 30.59 30.08 -45.61
N ILE A 102 31.29 29.41 -44.68
CA ILE A 102 30.77 29.10 -43.34
C ILE A 102 30.90 30.34 -42.43
N GLY A 103 29.93 30.56 -41.55
CA GLY A 103 30.02 31.58 -40.51
C GLY A 103 31.15 31.30 -39.50
N GLY A 104 31.71 32.34 -38.90
CA GLY A 104 32.73 32.24 -37.85
C GLY A 104 32.12 32.00 -36.47
N ALA A 105 32.92 31.46 -35.54
CA ALA A 105 32.51 31.31 -34.15
C ALA A 105 32.32 32.69 -33.47
N ALA A 106 31.31 32.92 -32.64
CA ALA A 106 31.23 34.19 -31.92
C ALA A 106 32.37 34.29 -30.90
N ILE A 107 32.59 33.22 -30.12
CA ILE A 107 33.69 33.11 -29.17
C ILE A 107 34.39 31.76 -29.33
N SER A 108 35.72 31.74 -29.21
CA SER A 108 36.52 30.52 -29.10
C SER A 108 37.31 30.55 -27.80
N LEU A 109 37.01 29.66 -26.87
CA LEU A 109 37.69 29.50 -25.60
C LEU A 109 38.59 28.27 -25.66
N SER A 110 39.86 28.41 -25.30
CA SER A 110 40.79 27.29 -25.22
C SER A 110 41.73 27.42 -24.01
N GLY A 111 42.05 26.31 -23.37
CA GLY A 111 43.08 26.26 -22.31
C GLY A 111 42.64 26.69 -20.91
N GLY A 112 41.35 26.57 -20.56
CA GLY A 112 40.89 26.59 -19.16
C GLY A 112 40.31 27.90 -18.63
N GLY A 113 39.91 28.85 -19.48
CA GLY A 113 39.34 30.13 -19.04
C GLY A 113 37.86 30.07 -18.62
N TYR A 114 37.27 31.22 -18.27
CA TYR A 114 35.90 31.35 -17.76
C TYR A 114 35.08 32.35 -18.59
N VAL A 115 33.87 31.99 -19.03
CA VAL A 115 32.93 32.90 -19.71
C VAL A 115 31.64 32.97 -18.92
N ASP A 116 31.15 34.16 -18.61
CA ASP A 116 29.85 34.43 -17.98
C ASP A 116 29.01 35.25 -18.95
N ASN A 117 27.93 34.68 -19.47
CA ASN A 117 27.05 35.30 -20.44
C ASN A 117 25.65 35.51 -19.87
N THR A 118 25.19 36.76 -19.82
CA THR A 118 23.84 37.10 -19.35
C THR A 118 22.93 37.64 -20.45
N THR A 119 23.42 37.71 -21.70
CA THR A 119 22.73 38.39 -22.81
C THR A 119 22.74 37.59 -24.10
N SER A 120 23.59 37.88 -25.09
CA SER A 120 23.52 37.19 -26.39
C SER A 120 24.90 36.93 -27.01
N ILE A 121 25.10 35.70 -27.45
CA ILE A 121 26.25 35.22 -28.24
C ILE A 121 25.66 34.57 -29.49
N ILE A 122 26.07 35.00 -30.69
CA ILE A 122 25.44 34.61 -31.96
C ILE A 122 26.56 34.22 -32.93
N GLY A 123 26.56 33.00 -33.42
CA GLY A 123 27.48 32.55 -34.46
C GLY A 123 27.31 33.36 -35.74
N GLY A 124 28.34 33.40 -36.57
CA GLY A 124 28.28 34.12 -37.84
C GLY A 124 27.24 33.53 -38.78
N ALA A 125 26.56 34.36 -39.56
CA ALA A 125 25.65 33.86 -40.59
C ALA A 125 26.43 33.20 -41.73
N GLY A 126 25.90 32.12 -42.31
CA GLY A 126 26.44 31.51 -43.52
C GLY A 126 26.38 32.43 -44.73
N GLY A 127 27.35 32.30 -45.63
CA GLY A 127 27.41 33.07 -46.87
C GLY A 127 26.36 32.62 -47.90
N ALA A 128 25.95 33.52 -48.78
CA ALA A 128 25.05 33.16 -49.89
C ALA A 128 25.79 32.35 -50.98
N GLY A 129 25.11 31.35 -51.54
CA GLY A 129 25.57 30.61 -52.72
C GLY A 129 24.85 31.10 -53.99
N GLY A 130 25.57 31.17 -55.12
CA GLY A 130 24.95 31.57 -56.39
C GLY A 130 25.88 31.44 -57.59
N TYR A 131 25.37 31.84 -58.76
CA TYR A 131 26.18 32.09 -59.96
C TYR A 131 25.77 33.42 -60.60
N ASN A 132 26.70 34.01 -61.36
CA ASN A 132 26.44 35.19 -62.18
C ASN A 132 26.11 34.76 -63.60
N ASP A 133 24.99 35.23 -64.16
CA ASP A 133 24.71 35.11 -65.60
C ASP A 133 25.60 36.09 -66.41
N ILE A 134 25.70 35.91 -67.73
CA ILE A 134 26.49 36.71 -68.68
C ILE A 134 26.17 38.22 -68.58
N ALA A 135 24.96 38.57 -68.13
CA ALA A 135 24.54 39.95 -67.89
C ALA A 135 24.96 40.54 -66.52
N GLY A 136 25.72 39.80 -65.70
CA GLY A 136 26.16 40.22 -64.37
C GLY A 136 25.05 40.20 -63.31
N VAL A 137 23.88 39.61 -63.61
CA VAL A 137 22.78 39.45 -62.65
C VAL A 137 23.00 38.18 -61.84
N LEU A 138 23.06 38.33 -60.51
CA LEU A 138 23.13 37.19 -59.57
C LEU A 138 21.80 36.41 -59.61
N SER A 139 21.87 35.13 -59.97
CA SER A 139 20.77 34.19 -59.79
C SER A 139 21.03 33.32 -58.56
N ARG A 140 20.08 33.30 -57.62
CA ARG A 140 20.19 32.64 -56.31
C ARG A 140 19.70 31.20 -56.37
N THR A 141 20.49 30.32 -56.97
CA THR A 141 20.17 28.89 -57.11
C THR A 141 21.26 27.97 -56.56
N GLY A 142 22.27 28.53 -55.86
CA GLY A 142 23.37 27.78 -55.24
C GLY A 142 23.15 27.43 -53.77
N VAL A 143 24.00 26.55 -53.24
CA VAL A 143 23.90 26.09 -51.85
C VAL A 143 24.49 27.15 -50.91
N GLY A 144 23.64 27.71 -50.04
CA GLY A 144 24.08 28.61 -48.96
C GLY A 144 25.05 27.90 -47.99
N GLY A 145 26.00 28.65 -47.44
CA GLY A 145 26.93 28.15 -46.42
C GLY A 145 26.23 27.87 -45.09
N ALA A 146 26.84 27.04 -44.24
CA ALA A 146 26.34 26.80 -42.89
C ALA A 146 26.54 28.03 -41.99
N GLY A 147 25.68 28.18 -40.99
CA GLY A 147 25.92 29.09 -39.87
C GLY A 147 27.22 28.76 -39.14
N GLY A 148 27.68 29.69 -38.30
CA GLY A 148 28.90 29.56 -37.51
C GLY A 148 28.70 28.73 -36.24
N THR A 149 29.48 29.03 -35.21
CA THR A 149 29.27 28.46 -33.88
C THR A 149 29.02 29.60 -32.91
N GLY A 150 28.07 29.47 -31.98
CA GLY A 150 27.92 30.48 -30.93
C GLY A 150 29.20 30.56 -30.09
N LEU A 151 29.59 29.44 -29.50
CA LEU A 151 30.80 29.32 -28.69
C LEU A 151 31.51 27.98 -28.94
N TYR A 152 32.82 28.04 -29.20
CA TYR A 152 33.70 26.87 -29.19
C TYR A 152 34.41 26.78 -27.82
N LEU A 153 34.31 25.63 -27.15
CA LEU A 153 34.87 25.37 -25.81
C LEU A 153 35.90 24.24 -25.85
N ASP A 154 37.18 24.55 -25.64
CA ASP A 154 38.27 23.57 -25.58
C ASP A 154 39.08 23.74 -24.28
N GLY A 155 38.44 23.38 -23.18
CA GLY A 155 38.92 23.54 -21.81
C GLY A 155 38.45 24.85 -21.18
N GLY A 156 37.85 24.77 -19.99
CA GLY A 156 37.36 25.91 -19.22
C GLY A 156 35.89 25.80 -18.83
N THR A 157 35.31 26.91 -18.36
CA THR A 157 33.93 26.94 -17.86
C THR A 157 33.12 28.05 -18.53
N LEU A 158 31.94 27.73 -19.05
CA LEU A 158 30.93 28.69 -19.49
C LEU A 158 29.78 28.71 -18.49
N LEU A 159 29.48 29.85 -17.88
CA LEU A 159 28.20 30.17 -17.26
C LEU A 159 27.32 30.90 -18.27
N ASN A 160 26.15 30.34 -18.59
CA ASN A 160 25.19 30.97 -19.49
C ASN A 160 23.85 31.20 -18.79
N ALA A 161 23.43 32.45 -18.67
CA ALA A 161 22.09 32.89 -18.27
C ALA A 161 21.36 33.64 -19.41
N GLY A 162 21.97 33.75 -20.60
CA GLY A 162 21.41 34.40 -21.78
C GLY A 162 21.25 33.47 -22.99
N THR A 163 21.16 34.05 -24.19
CA THR A 163 21.02 33.34 -25.45
C THR A 163 22.37 33.02 -26.08
N ILE A 164 22.56 31.79 -26.55
CA ILE A 164 23.65 31.37 -27.43
C ILE A 164 23.05 30.78 -28.70
N ASP A 165 23.31 31.39 -29.84
CA ASP A 165 22.78 31.02 -31.16
C ASP A 165 23.95 30.61 -32.06
N GLY A 166 23.81 29.52 -32.83
CA GLY A 166 24.82 29.09 -33.80
C GLY A 166 24.90 29.95 -35.06
N GLY A 167 23.96 30.87 -35.25
CA GLY A 167 23.88 31.74 -36.42
C GLY A 167 23.13 31.07 -37.57
N ALA A 168 22.44 31.89 -38.36
CA ALA A 168 21.62 31.43 -39.46
C ALA A 168 22.46 30.87 -40.63
N GLY A 169 21.94 29.85 -41.31
CA GLY A 169 22.47 29.41 -42.60
C GLY A 169 22.32 30.47 -43.70
N GLY A 170 23.09 30.33 -44.78
CA GLY A 170 23.10 31.27 -45.89
C GLY A 170 21.81 31.28 -46.74
N LEU A 171 21.48 32.45 -47.29
CA LEU A 171 20.33 32.65 -48.20
C LEU A 171 20.45 31.79 -49.48
N GLY A 172 19.40 31.01 -49.81
CA GLY A 172 19.35 30.11 -50.98
C GLY A 172 19.47 28.61 -50.67
N ALA A 173 19.52 28.24 -49.40
CA ALA A 173 19.77 26.89 -48.90
C ALA A 173 18.68 25.85 -49.24
N VAL A 174 19.04 24.86 -50.06
CA VAL A 174 18.44 23.51 -49.97
C VAL A 174 19.16 22.68 -48.87
N ASN A 175 20.35 23.12 -48.40
CA ASN A 175 21.22 22.41 -47.44
C ASN A 175 22.06 23.31 -46.48
N GLY A 176 21.87 24.63 -46.43
CA GLY A 176 22.60 25.53 -45.52
C GLY A 176 22.00 25.51 -44.11
N ALA A 177 22.48 24.61 -43.25
CA ALA A 177 21.99 24.47 -41.88
C ALA A 177 22.37 25.67 -40.99
N ALA A 178 21.54 25.94 -39.97
CA ALA A 178 21.94 26.79 -38.86
C ALA A 178 23.17 26.19 -38.16
N GLY A 179 23.98 27.06 -37.57
CA GLY A 179 25.16 26.66 -36.84
C GLY A 179 24.85 25.96 -35.52
N GLU A 180 25.88 25.37 -34.91
CA GLU A 180 25.79 24.81 -33.56
C GLU A 180 25.87 25.94 -32.52
N ALA A 181 25.04 25.89 -31.49
CA ALA A 181 25.09 26.85 -30.41
C ALA A 181 26.44 26.74 -29.68
N ILE A 182 26.86 25.51 -29.38
CA ILE A 182 28.13 25.22 -28.72
C ILE A 182 28.78 23.96 -29.30
N VAL A 183 30.09 24.05 -29.56
CA VAL A 183 30.94 22.92 -29.93
C VAL A 183 32.02 22.73 -28.87
N PHE A 184 32.20 21.50 -28.38
CA PHE A 184 33.29 21.16 -27.46
C PHE A 184 34.51 20.58 -28.19
N GLY A 185 35.70 20.91 -27.67
CA GLY A 185 37.01 20.54 -28.23
C GLY A 185 37.54 19.21 -27.69
N GLY A 186 38.87 19.09 -27.65
CA GLY A 186 39.57 17.90 -27.17
C GLY A 186 39.89 17.93 -25.67
N VAL A 187 39.63 19.04 -24.98
CA VAL A 187 39.90 19.24 -23.55
C VAL A 187 38.61 19.45 -22.77
N ALA A 188 38.51 18.78 -21.62
CA ALA A 188 37.31 18.76 -20.79
C ALA A 188 36.88 20.16 -20.37
N SER A 189 35.61 20.45 -20.60
CA SER A 189 34.99 21.75 -20.32
C SER A 189 33.71 21.59 -19.50
N THR A 190 33.34 22.66 -18.80
CA THR A 190 32.09 22.72 -18.02
C THR A 190 31.15 23.75 -18.62
N LEU A 191 29.94 23.35 -18.95
CA LEU A 191 28.83 24.24 -19.28
C LEU A 191 27.88 24.33 -18.10
N ILE A 192 27.79 25.51 -17.49
CA ILE A 192 26.83 25.84 -16.44
C ILE A 192 25.63 26.56 -17.09
N ALA A 193 24.50 25.86 -17.17
CA ALA A 193 23.24 26.43 -17.63
C ALA A 193 22.49 27.05 -16.43
N ALA A 194 22.34 28.38 -16.45
CA ALA A 194 21.64 29.14 -15.44
C ALA A 194 20.22 29.53 -15.86
N ALA A 195 19.44 30.07 -14.91
CA ALA A 195 18.09 30.54 -15.17
C ALA A 195 18.08 31.60 -16.30
N GLY A 196 17.28 31.36 -17.34
CA GLY A 196 17.21 32.23 -18.53
C GLY A 196 18.10 31.80 -19.70
N ALA A 197 18.91 30.75 -19.54
CA ALA A 197 19.71 30.20 -20.64
C ALA A 197 18.85 29.75 -21.82
N VAL A 198 19.20 30.21 -23.03
CA VAL A 198 18.58 29.78 -24.29
C VAL A 198 19.68 29.35 -25.25
N PHE A 199 19.52 28.20 -25.90
CA PHE A 199 20.45 27.70 -26.90
C PHE A 199 19.70 27.50 -28.23
N ALA A 200 20.06 28.28 -29.24
CA ALA A 200 19.50 28.20 -30.58
C ALA A 200 20.50 27.48 -31.50
N GLY A 201 20.34 26.16 -31.59
CA GLY A 201 21.29 25.25 -32.24
C GLY A 201 21.63 24.09 -31.32
N THR A 202 22.41 23.12 -31.84
CA THR A 202 22.89 21.98 -31.03
C THR A 202 24.01 22.40 -30.09
N VAL A 203 24.08 21.76 -28.93
CA VAL A 203 25.15 21.80 -27.94
C VAL A 203 25.78 20.42 -27.94
N ALA A 204 26.88 20.26 -28.69
CA ALA A 204 27.51 18.97 -28.94
C ALA A 204 28.80 18.84 -28.12
N ALA A 205 28.73 18.13 -27.01
CA ALA A 205 29.87 17.76 -26.20
C ALA A 205 30.71 16.64 -26.86
N ASN A 206 31.97 16.54 -26.46
CA ASN A 206 32.85 15.51 -26.98
C ASN A 206 32.80 14.27 -26.09
N ALA A 207 32.06 13.25 -26.53
CA ALA A 207 31.87 12.00 -25.76
C ALA A 207 33.17 11.25 -25.36
N THR A 208 34.32 11.59 -25.96
CA THR A 208 35.63 11.02 -25.61
C THR A 208 36.36 11.77 -24.48
N VAL A 209 35.80 12.89 -24.04
CA VAL A 209 36.38 13.83 -23.09
C VAL A 209 35.36 14.09 -21.99
N ALA A 210 35.78 14.23 -20.73
CA ALA A 210 34.86 14.39 -19.59
C ALA A 210 34.20 15.79 -19.52
N ASP A 211 33.42 16.14 -20.53
CA ASP A 211 32.63 17.37 -20.56
C ASP A 211 31.44 17.27 -19.60
N VAL A 212 31.23 18.32 -18.82
CA VAL A 212 30.22 18.39 -17.76
C VAL A 212 29.15 19.43 -18.12
N LEU A 213 27.88 19.02 -18.05
CA LEU A 213 26.73 19.91 -18.09
C LEU A 213 26.22 20.12 -16.66
N GLU A 214 26.41 21.31 -16.10
CA GLU A 214 25.92 21.67 -14.76
C GLU A 214 24.66 22.54 -14.86
N LEU A 215 23.63 22.21 -14.09
CA LEU A 215 22.47 23.07 -13.88
C LEU A 215 22.67 23.87 -12.59
N SER A 216 22.71 25.20 -12.66
CA SER A 216 23.04 26.05 -11.51
C SER A 216 22.19 27.31 -11.43
N GLY A 217 21.90 27.81 -10.23
CA GLY A 217 21.08 29.01 -10.03
C GLY A 217 20.26 29.01 -8.74
N THR A 218 19.88 30.21 -8.28
CA THR A 218 19.01 30.42 -7.11
C THR A 218 17.52 30.29 -7.44
N SER A 219 17.18 30.30 -8.73
CA SER A 219 15.84 30.13 -9.29
C SER A 219 15.81 28.85 -10.12
N GLY A 220 14.65 28.20 -10.21
CA GLY A 220 14.56 26.90 -10.87
C GLY A 220 15.00 26.95 -12.35
N VAL A 221 15.74 25.93 -12.77
CA VAL A 221 16.29 25.81 -14.13
C VAL A 221 15.63 24.62 -14.82
N ALA A 222 15.04 24.85 -15.99
CA ALA A 222 14.47 23.79 -16.82
C ALA A 222 15.26 23.70 -18.14
N LEU A 223 15.87 22.55 -18.40
CA LEU A 223 16.59 22.27 -19.64
C LEU A 223 15.88 21.18 -20.43
N THR A 224 15.65 21.40 -21.72
CA THR A 224 14.93 20.46 -22.59
C THR A 224 15.78 20.05 -23.79
N GLY A 225 15.63 18.82 -24.25
CA GLY A 225 16.29 18.33 -25.47
C GLY A 225 17.60 17.60 -25.22
N LEU A 226 17.81 17.01 -24.03
CA LEU A 226 18.89 16.02 -23.86
C LEU A 226 18.70 14.85 -24.84
N GLY A 227 19.78 14.44 -25.50
CA GLY A 227 19.77 13.41 -26.54
C GLY A 227 19.49 13.92 -27.95
N THR A 228 18.95 15.14 -28.08
CA THR A 228 18.64 15.78 -29.38
C THR A 228 19.39 17.09 -29.56
N SER A 229 19.08 18.10 -28.75
CA SER A 229 19.73 19.42 -28.74
C SER A 229 20.99 19.47 -27.90
N PHE A 230 21.09 18.62 -26.88
CA PHE A 230 22.28 18.47 -26.03
C PHE A 230 22.77 17.03 -26.13
N THR A 231 23.95 16.83 -26.70
CA THR A 231 24.46 15.49 -27.03
C THR A 231 25.90 15.32 -26.56
N GLY A 232 26.30 14.08 -26.27
CA GLY A 232 27.71 13.73 -26.04
C GLY A 232 28.30 14.07 -24.67
N PHE A 233 27.51 14.50 -23.68
CA PHE A 233 28.01 14.78 -22.33
C PHE A 233 28.26 13.47 -21.55
N ASN A 234 29.32 13.44 -20.74
CA ASN A 234 29.63 12.29 -19.88
C ASN A 234 28.96 12.42 -18.50
N GLU A 235 28.87 13.65 -18.00
CA GLU A 235 28.28 13.96 -16.70
C GLU A 235 27.27 15.10 -16.81
N ILE A 236 26.11 14.88 -16.20
CA ILE A 236 25.11 15.91 -15.92
C ILE A 236 25.11 16.14 -14.41
N SER A 237 25.45 17.35 -13.98
CA SER A 237 25.55 17.70 -12.58
C SER A 237 24.45 18.66 -12.14
N PHE A 238 23.80 18.33 -11.03
CA PHE A 238 22.86 19.19 -10.33
C PHE A 238 23.60 19.88 -9.19
N ALA A 239 23.80 21.20 -9.29
CA ALA A 239 24.38 21.94 -8.18
C ALA A 239 23.42 21.96 -6.97
N ALA A 240 23.86 22.33 -5.78
CA ALA A 240 22.95 22.53 -4.64
C ALA A 240 22.03 23.75 -4.89
N GLY A 241 20.79 23.74 -4.38
CA GLY A 241 19.90 24.92 -4.44
C GLY A 241 18.46 24.65 -4.88
N ALA A 242 17.95 25.47 -5.80
CA ALA A 242 16.55 25.42 -6.26
C ALA A 242 16.26 24.21 -7.17
N ALA A 243 14.97 23.89 -7.35
CA ALA A 243 14.52 22.79 -8.19
C ALA A 243 15.02 22.90 -9.63
N ARG A 244 15.54 21.80 -10.15
CA ARG A 244 16.00 21.69 -11.52
C ARG A 244 15.25 20.59 -12.24
N THR A 245 14.85 20.88 -13.46
CA THR A 245 14.17 19.91 -14.32
C THR A 245 14.98 19.73 -15.58
N ILE A 246 15.26 18.48 -15.93
CA ILE A 246 15.86 18.17 -17.21
C ILE A 246 14.99 17.21 -18.00
N SER A 247 14.82 17.47 -19.29
CA SER A 247 14.01 16.65 -20.18
C SER A 247 14.81 16.19 -21.40
N GLY A 248 14.69 14.91 -21.72
CA GLY A 248 15.41 14.28 -22.83
C GLY A 248 14.75 12.99 -23.28
N ASP A 249 15.24 12.42 -24.38
CA ASP A 249 14.83 11.09 -24.80
C ASP A 249 15.65 9.98 -24.13
N ALA A 250 15.26 8.72 -24.33
CA ALA A 250 15.96 7.54 -23.82
C ALA A 250 17.45 7.51 -24.22
N THR A 251 17.77 7.91 -25.45
CA THR A 251 19.14 7.98 -25.94
C THR A 251 19.98 9.08 -25.27
N GLY A 252 19.35 10.15 -24.81
CA GLY A 252 19.99 11.24 -24.08
C GLY A 252 20.16 10.96 -22.60
N LEU A 253 19.08 10.61 -21.91
CA LEU A 253 19.09 10.48 -20.45
C LEU A 253 19.54 9.10 -19.95
N ALA A 254 19.27 8.02 -20.70
CA ALA A 254 19.51 6.63 -20.26
C ALA A 254 20.68 5.92 -20.97
N SER A 255 21.42 6.62 -21.85
CA SER A 255 22.56 6.03 -22.57
C SER A 255 23.90 6.27 -21.86
N GLY A 256 24.03 5.75 -20.63
CA GLY A 256 25.33 5.63 -19.95
C GLY A 256 25.93 6.91 -19.35
N GLN A 257 25.23 8.05 -19.40
CA GLN A 257 25.66 9.31 -18.79
C GLN A 257 25.52 9.25 -17.27
N THR A 258 26.48 9.84 -16.54
CA THR A 258 26.41 9.92 -15.08
C THR A 258 25.64 11.16 -14.66
N ILE A 259 24.59 10.99 -13.85
CA ILE A 259 23.82 12.07 -13.25
C ILE A 259 24.29 12.22 -11.80
N SER A 260 24.87 13.37 -11.46
CA SER A 260 25.41 13.65 -10.12
C SER A 260 24.65 14.79 -9.44
N GLY A 261 24.65 14.82 -8.10
CA GLY A 261 24.04 15.89 -7.31
C GLY A 261 22.51 15.91 -7.33
N PHE A 262 21.85 14.87 -7.84
CA PHE A 262 20.39 14.78 -7.94
C PHE A 262 19.75 14.74 -6.54
N THR A 263 18.85 15.69 -6.25
CA THR A 263 18.18 15.82 -4.94
C THR A 263 16.66 15.85 -5.07
N GLY A 264 15.94 15.82 -3.93
CA GLY A 264 14.47 15.76 -3.94
C GLY A 264 13.75 17.03 -4.39
N THR A 265 14.48 18.08 -4.79
CA THR A 265 13.93 19.23 -5.51
C THR A 265 13.94 19.01 -7.03
N ASP A 266 14.67 18.01 -7.51
CA ASP A 266 15.01 17.87 -8.92
C ASP A 266 14.11 16.83 -9.60
N ALA A 267 13.91 16.98 -10.90
CA ALA A 267 13.09 16.09 -11.71
C ALA A 267 13.78 15.75 -13.04
N LEU A 268 13.70 14.47 -13.43
CA LEU A 268 14.10 14.00 -14.74
C LEU A 268 12.84 13.64 -15.55
N LEU A 269 12.72 14.19 -16.74
CA LEU A 269 11.61 13.97 -17.66
C LEU A 269 12.09 13.18 -18.88
N LEU A 270 11.84 11.88 -18.88
CA LEU A 270 12.16 10.98 -19.98
C LEU A 270 11.03 10.97 -21.01
N THR A 271 11.25 11.63 -22.13
CA THR A 271 10.34 11.68 -23.28
C THR A 271 10.56 10.49 -24.20
N GLY A 272 9.50 10.02 -24.88
CA GLY A 272 9.61 8.87 -25.78
C GLY A 272 9.58 7.51 -25.08
N PHE A 273 9.48 7.50 -23.75
CA PHE A 273 9.48 6.30 -22.92
C PHE A 273 8.40 6.43 -21.83
N SER A 274 7.51 5.45 -21.75
CA SER A 274 6.45 5.38 -20.72
C SER A 274 6.76 4.26 -19.74
N ALA A 275 7.52 4.56 -18.69
CA ALA A 275 7.83 3.58 -17.67
C ALA A 275 6.56 3.20 -16.90
N THR A 276 6.40 1.90 -16.68
CA THR A 276 5.38 1.29 -15.82
C THR A 276 5.97 0.87 -14.47
N SER A 277 7.29 0.76 -14.39
CA SER A 277 8.03 0.46 -13.16
C SER A 277 9.44 1.02 -13.21
N ALA A 278 10.03 1.19 -12.03
CA ALA A 278 11.44 1.50 -11.87
C ALA A 278 12.03 0.63 -10.75
N SER A 279 13.29 0.23 -10.90
CA SER A 279 14.02 -0.59 -9.94
C SER A 279 15.48 -0.17 -9.91
N PHE A 280 16.07 -0.04 -8.72
CA PHE A 280 17.48 0.29 -8.58
C PHE A 280 18.32 -1.00 -8.56
N VAL A 281 19.19 -1.22 -9.55
CA VAL A 281 19.76 -2.56 -9.85
C VAL A 281 21.29 -2.64 -9.71
N SER A 282 21.94 -1.54 -9.39
CA SER A 282 23.33 -1.49 -8.93
C SER A 282 23.50 -0.20 -8.14
N GLY A 283 24.48 -0.08 -7.25
CA GLY A 283 24.59 1.06 -6.31
C GLY A 283 24.50 2.48 -6.89
N THR A 284 24.45 2.66 -8.22
CA THR A 284 24.22 3.91 -8.94
C THR A 284 23.24 3.81 -10.13
N GLY A 285 22.53 2.69 -10.35
CA GLY A 285 21.74 2.46 -11.57
C GLY A 285 20.24 2.30 -11.32
N LEU A 286 19.43 3.24 -11.82
CA LEU A 286 17.96 3.18 -11.82
C LEU A 286 17.47 2.62 -13.15
N GLU A 287 17.04 1.37 -13.17
CA GLU A 287 16.38 0.74 -14.31
C GLU A 287 14.92 1.15 -14.39
N LEU A 288 14.49 1.56 -15.58
CA LEU A 288 13.13 1.91 -15.93
C LEU A 288 12.61 0.86 -16.90
N SER A 289 11.44 0.30 -16.64
CA SER A 289 10.81 -0.68 -17.54
C SER A 289 9.43 -0.21 -17.95
N ASN A 290 9.12 -0.35 -19.25
CA ASN A 290 7.76 -0.20 -19.79
C ASN A 290 7.05 -1.57 -19.98
N GLY A 291 7.66 -2.66 -19.49
CA GLY A 291 7.19 -4.04 -19.65
C GLY A 291 7.68 -4.75 -20.92
N THR A 292 8.29 -4.03 -21.87
CA THR A 292 8.83 -4.60 -23.12
C THR A 292 10.31 -4.29 -23.33
N THR A 293 10.73 -3.06 -22.97
CA THR A 293 12.12 -2.60 -23.01
C THR A 293 12.51 -2.03 -21.65
N THR A 294 13.81 -2.10 -21.35
CA THR A 294 14.42 -1.52 -20.15
C THR A 294 15.45 -0.48 -20.54
N ASP A 295 15.48 0.62 -19.80
CA ASP A 295 16.47 1.70 -19.91
C ASP A 295 17.07 1.96 -18.53
N THR A 296 18.35 2.34 -18.44
CA THR A 296 19.03 2.53 -17.15
C THR A 296 19.58 3.95 -17.03
N LEU A 297 19.17 4.67 -15.97
CA LEU A 297 19.77 5.94 -15.59
C LEU A 297 20.89 5.71 -14.58
N ASN A 298 22.10 6.21 -14.87
CA ASN A 298 23.21 6.14 -13.91
C ASN A 298 23.16 7.35 -12.96
N LEU A 299 22.49 7.20 -11.83
CA LEU A 299 22.36 8.19 -10.77
C LEU A 299 23.45 7.96 -9.71
N LEU A 300 24.44 8.86 -9.67
CA LEU A 300 25.51 8.84 -8.69
C LEU A 300 24.95 9.27 -7.32
N GLY A 301 24.86 8.31 -6.41
CA GLY A 301 24.34 8.48 -5.05
C GLY A 301 24.07 7.12 -4.42
N SER A 302 23.55 7.09 -3.19
CA SER A 302 23.08 5.85 -2.56
C SER A 302 21.56 5.90 -2.54
N PHE A 303 20.92 5.30 -3.55
CA PHE A 303 19.47 5.26 -3.67
C PHE A 303 18.95 3.82 -3.62
N THR A 304 17.65 3.69 -3.35
CA THR A 304 16.86 2.47 -3.39
C THR A 304 15.63 2.70 -4.27
N THR A 305 14.92 1.63 -4.65
CA THR A 305 13.69 1.74 -5.43
C THR A 305 12.61 2.59 -4.73
N ALA A 306 12.59 2.63 -3.39
CA ALA A 306 11.61 3.41 -2.61
C ALA A 306 11.89 4.93 -2.63
N ASP A 307 13.11 5.32 -3.01
CA ASP A 307 13.50 6.73 -3.07
C ASP A 307 12.94 7.43 -4.31
N PHE A 308 12.41 6.71 -5.30
CA PHE A 308 11.92 7.31 -6.55
C PHE A 308 10.41 7.19 -6.70
N THR A 309 9.77 8.30 -7.07
CA THR A 309 8.43 8.29 -7.65
C THR A 309 8.55 8.36 -9.16
N VAL A 310 7.93 7.40 -9.84
CA VAL A 310 7.84 7.37 -11.29
C VAL A 310 6.39 7.53 -11.70
N SER A 311 6.10 8.60 -12.43
CA SER A 311 4.78 8.88 -12.97
C SER A 311 4.87 9.05 -14.47
N SER A 312 4.05 8.30 -15.21
CA SER A 312 3.96 8.41 -16.66
C SER A 312 2.67 9.13 -17.06
N ALA A 313 2.80 10.11 -17.96
CA ALA A 313 1.69 10.82 -18.57
C ALA A 313 1.87 10.80 -20.09
N GLY A 314 1.07 9.97 -20.78
CA GLY A 314 1.25 9.74 -22.21
C GLY A 314 2.61 9.09 -22.51
N ASN A 315 3.39 9.70 -23.41
CA ASN A 315 4.72 9.21 -23.84
C ASN A 315 5.88 9.90 -23.10
N THR A 316 5.66 10.29 -21.85
CA THR A 316 6.66 10.96 -21.00
C THR A 316 6.61 10.39 -19.60
N THR A 317 7.78 10.07 -19.06
CA THR A 317 7.98 9.58 -17.70
C THR A 317 8.68 10.65 -16.87
N GLU A 318 8.09 11.01 -15.74
CA GLU A 318 8.71 11.86 -14.72
C GLU A 318 9.31 11.02 -13.61
N ILE A 319 10.52 11.36 -13.20
CA ILE A 319 11.30 10.70 -12.15
C ILE A 319 11.72 11.78 -11.15
N ALA A 320 11.26 11.64 -9.91
CA ALA A 320 11.58 12.53 -8.80
C ALA A 320 11.85 11.71 -7.54
N LEU A 321 12.60 12.26 -6.57
CA LEU A 321 12.80 11.57 -5.29
C LEU A 321 11.58 11.74 -4.36
N SER A 322 11.30 10.69 -3.58
CA SER A 322 10.29 10.68 -2.52
C SER A 322 10.69 11.63 -1.37
N SER A 323 9.70 12.10 -0.59
CA SER A 323 9.94 13.12 0.42
C SER A 323 10.40 12.48 1.75
N ALA A 324 11.46 13.00 2.38
CA ALA A 324 11.81 12.60 3.74
C ALA A 324 10.80 13.14 4.79
N PRO A 325 10.51 12.40 5.86
CA PRO A 325 9.78 12.89 7.04
C PRO A 325 10.53 14.06 7.70
N CYS A 326 9.87 15.20 7.94
CA CYS A 326 10.49 16.38 8.54
C CYS A 326 9.50 17.29 9.28
N TYR A 327 9.97 17.99 10.31
CA TYR A 327 9.30 19.15 10.92
C TYR A 327 9.65 20.43 10.17
N LEU A 328 8.74 21.40 10.07
CA LEU A 328 9.09 22.73 9.58
C LEU A 328 9.82 23.55 10.65
N ALA A 329 10.78 24.38 10.26
CA ALA A 329 11.40 25.38 11.13
C ALA A 329 10.33 26.25 11.83
N GLY A 330 10.57 26.55 13.10
CA GLY A 330 9.66 27.26 13.99
C GLY A 330 8.78 26.34 14.85
N THR A 331 8.71 25.04 14.53
CA THR A 331 8.00 24.01 15.32
C THR A 331 8.66 23.85 16.69
N LEU A 332 7.90 23.97 17.77
CA LEU A 332 8.37 23.76 19.14
C LEU A 332 8.36 22.28 19.53
N ILE A 333 9.50 21.77 19.97
CA ILE A 333 9.70 20.40 20.45
C ILE A 333 9.83 20.42 21.97
N ASP A 334 9.16 19.49 22.66
CA ASP A 334 9.27 19.36 24.12
C ASP A 334 10.65 18.80 24.51
N THR A 335 11.39 19.59 25.31
CA THR A 335 12.69 19.21 25.90
C THR A 335 12.67 19.28 27.42
N ASP A 336 13.72 18.78 28.08
CA ASP A 336 13.84 18.83 29.54
C ASP A 336 14.02 20.24 30.11
N ILE A 337 14.34 21.22 29.25
CA ILE A 337 14.44 22.65 29.59
C ILE A 337 13.24 23.47 29.11
N GLY A 338 12.18 22.81 28.62
CA GLY A 338 10.98 23.45 28.08
C GLY A 338 10.84 23.28 26.57
N ALA A 339 9.88 23.96 25.95
CA ALA A 339 9.63 23.83 24.52
C ALA A 339 10.66 24.68 23.72
N VAL A 340 11.39 24.07 22.80
CA VAL A 340 12.47 24.70 22.01
C VAL A 340 12.18 24.56 20.52
N GLN A 341 12.47 25.59 19.72
CA GLN A 341 12.30 25.51 18.26
C GLN A 341 13.25 24.48 17.64
N VAL A 342 12.73 23.68 16.72
CA VAL A 342 13.45 22.53 16.15
C VAL A 342 14.79 22.90 15.49
N GLU A 343 14.89 24.09 14.90
CA GLU A 343 16.11 24.61 14.28
C GLU A 343 17.18 25.10 15.29
N CYS A 344 16.77 25.37 16.53
CA CYS A 344 17.63 25.80 17.64
C CYS A 344 18.18 24.63 18.46
N LEU A 345 17.67 23.41 18.25
CA LEU A 345 18.18 22.21 18.89
C LEU A 345 19.58 21.85 18.38
N ALA A 346 20.38 21.27 19.27
CA ALA A 346 21.72 20.77 19.01
C ALA A 346 21.82 19.26 19.33
N ILE A 347 22.83 18.61 18.76
CA ILE A 347 23.18 17.22 19.11
C ILE A 347 23.51 17.17 20.61
N GLY A 348 22.92 16.20 21.32
CA GLY A 348 23.02 16.05 22.77
C GLY A 348 21.89 16.67 23.58
N ASP A 349 21.12 17.62 23.03
CA ASP A 349 19.91 18.13 23.68
C ASP A 349 18.90 17.01 23.90
N ARG A 350 18.09 17.08 24.95
CA ARG A 350 17.22 15.97 25.36
C ARG A 350 15.75 16.24 25.07
N VAL A 351 15.14 15.44 24.22
CA VAL A 351 13.73 15.55 23.82
C VAL A 351 12.86 14.56 24.58
N ARG A 352 11.61 14.95 24.84
CA ARG A 352 10.62 14.12 25.54
C ARG A 352 10.12 13.01 24.64
N THR A 353 10.11 11.78 25.16
CA THR A 353 9.55 10.60 24.48
C THR A 353 8.19 10.19 25.05
N LEU A 354 7.43 9.35 24.34
CA LEU A 354 6.07 8.89 24.72
C LEU A 354 5.98 8.28 26.12
N ASN A 355 7.00 7.53 26.55
CA ASN A 355 7.07 6.94 27.91
C ASN A 355 7.39 7.97 29.03
N GLY A 356 7.48 9.26 28.71
CA GLY A 356 7.80 10.33 29.65
C GLY A 356 9.29 10.52 29.95
N SER A 357 10.18 9.73 29.34
CA SER A 357 11.63 9.89 29.46
C SER A 357 12.16 11.00 28.55
N PHE A 358 13.40 11.43 28.79
CA PHE A 358 14.08 12.41 27.93
C PHE A 358 15.35 11.78 27.35
N LYS A 359 15.44 11.71 26.01
CA LYS A 359 16.55 11.07 25.29
C LYS A 359 17.37 12.10 24.51
N PRO A 360 18.71 11.95 24.47
CA PRO A 360 19.59 12.87 23.75
C PRO A 360 19.44 12.73 22.23
N ILE A 361 19.52 13.86 21.52
CA ILE A 361 19.56 13.91 20.06
C ILE A 361 20.90 13.37 19.56
N LYS A 362 20.85 12.36 18.68
CA LYS A 362 22.02 11.77 17.99
C LYS A 362 22.43 12.60 16.78
N TRP A 363 21.46 13.05 15.98
CA TRP A 363 21.71 13.84 14.78
C TRP A 363 20.51 14.70 14.38
N ILE A 364 20.77 15.75 13.58
CA ILE A 364 19.74 16.67 13.08
C ILE A 364 19.87 16.81 11.57
N GLY A 365 18.86 16.33 10.84
CA GLY A 365 18.77 16.47 9.39
C GLY A 365 18.15 17.82 9.00
N ARG A 366 18.69 18.46 7.96
CA ARG A 366 18.22 19.77 7.45
C ARG A 366 18.07 19.75 5.94
N ARG A 367 17.01 20.37 5.42
CA ARG A 367 16.82 20.63 3.98
C ARG A 367 15.92 21.84 3.74
N SER A 368 16.04 22.50 2.59
CA SER A 368 15.25 23.69 2.26
C SER A 368 14.77 23.67 0.82
N TYR A 369 13.52 24.12 0.60
CA TYR A 369 12.90 24.26 -0.73
C TYR A 369 12.49 25.73 -0.95
N SER A 370 12.72 26.25 -2.15
CA SER A 370 12.11 27.51 -2.57
C SER A 370 10.61 27.32 -2.80
N ARG A 371 9.80 28.38 -2.70
CA ARG A 371 8.35 28.29 -3.00
C ARG A 371 8.03 27.66 -4.35
N VAL A 372 8.83 27.97 -5.39
CA VAL A 372 8.63 27.41 -6.74
C VAL A 372 8.89 25.90 -6.74
N ALA A 373 10.00 25.46 -6.14
CA ALA A 373 10.35 24.05 -6.00
C ALA A 373 9.34 23.26 -5.15
N ALA A 374 8.83 23.88 -4.09
CA ALA A 374 7.82 23.25 -3.24
C ALA A 374 6.47 23.12 -3.96
N LYS A 375 6.09 24.11 -4.79
CA LYS A 375 4.81 24.08 -5.54
C LYS A 375 4.82 23.11 -6.73
N SER A 376 5.97 22.82 -7.32
CA SER A 376 6.07 21.85 -8.41
C SER A 376 5.91 20.40 -7.95
N ASN A 377 6.18 20.09 -6.68
CA ASN A 377 6.03 18.74 -6.13
C ASN A 377 5.11 18.75 -4.89
N PRO A 378 3.86 18.27 -5.00
CA PRO A 378 2.90 18.22 -3.88
C PRO A 378 3.42 17.49 -2.63
N ARG A 379 4.35 16.54 -2.76
CA ARG A 379 4.95 15.83 -1.60
C ARG A 379 5.99 16.66 -0.84
N THR A 380 6.49 17.74 -1.44
CA THR A 380 7.42 18.67 -0.78
C THR A 380 6.71 19.81 -0.04
N GLN A 381 5.41 20.00 -0.29
CA GLN A 381 4.61 21.01 0.38
C GLN A 381 4.34 20.62 1.84
N PRO A 382 4.45 21.57 2.78
CA PRO A 382 4.12 21.30 4.17
C PRO A 382 2.63 20.97 4.34
N ILE A 383 2.34 20.02 5.22
CA ILE A 383 1.02 19.78 5.76
C ILE A 383 0.89 20.55 7.07
N ARG A 384 -0.07 21.48 7.12
CA ARG A 384 -0.42 22.26 8.30
C ARG A 384 -1.57 21.58 9.04
N PHE A 385 -1.30 21.16 10.26
CA PHE A 385 -2.31 20.84 11.27
C PHE A 385 -2.62 22.12 12.04
N ARG A 386 -3.84 22.64 11.90
CA ARG A 386 -4.27 23.83 12.66
C ARG A 386 -4.28 23.53 14.17
N ALA A 387 -4.08 24.57 14.98
CA ALA A 387 -4.21 24.44 16.43
C ALA A 387 -5.54 23.76 16.83
N GLY A 388 -5.47 22.75 17.70
CA GLY A 388 -6.64 21.96 18.13
C GLY A 388 -7.17 20.93 17.12
N ALA A 389 -6.50 20.71 15.98
CA ALA A 389 -6.99 19.79 14.94
C ALA A 389 -7.00 18.30 15.36
N LEU A 390 -6.09 17.89 16.23
CA LEU A 390 -5.87 16.49 16.58
C LEU A 390 -6.55 16.09 17.89
N ALA A 391 -6.61 16.99 18.87
CA ALA A 391 -7.32 16.82 20.15
C ALA A 391 -7.66 18.20 20.73
N GLU A 392 -8.41 18.25 21.84
CA GLU A 392 -8.69 19.52 22.52
C GLU A 392 -7.39 20.23 22.91
N GLY A 393 -7.15 21.41 22.31
CA GLY A 393 -5.91 22.17 22.50
C GLY A 393 -4.65 21.57 21.87
N ILE A 394 -4.76 20.54 21.02
CA ILE A 394 -3.65 19.84 20.38
C ILE A 394 -3.83 19.79 18.85
N PRO A 395 -2.86 20.22 18.04
CA PRO A 395 -1.63 20.90 18.41
C PRO A 395 -1.87 22.23 19.16
N ARG A 396 -0.94 22.65 20.04
CA ARG A 396 -1.03 23.91 20.80
C ARG A 396 -1.02 25.15 19.91
N ARG A 397 -0.29 25.07 18.80
CA ARG A 397 -0.21 26.04 17.71
C ARG A 397 -0.24 25.27 16.39
N ASP A 398 -0.43 25.98 15.28
CA ASP A 398 -0.32 25.37 13.95
C ASP A 398 1.02 24.62 13.82
N LEU A 399 0.92 23.31 13.60
CA LEU A 399 2.05 22.40 13.41
C LEU A 399 2.21 22.15 11.92
N LEU A 400 3.41 22.40 11.40
CA LEU A 400 3.75 22.16 9.99
C LEU A 400 4.80 21.07 9.88
N VAL A 401 4.50 20.05 9.09
CA VAL A 401 5.35 18.88 8.84
C VAL A 401 5.36 18.53 7.35
N SER A 402 6.32 17.73 6.88
CA SER A 402 6.30 17.24 5.49
C SER A 402 5.19 16.21 5.27
N ALA A 403 4.83 15.97 4.01
CA ALA A 403 3.76 15.06 3.60
C ALA A 403 3.92 13.64 4.18
N ASP A 404 5.13 13.09 4.17
CA ASP A 404 5.42 11.73 4.62
C ASP A 404 5.76 11.64 6.13
N HIS A 405 5.68 12.75 6.87
CA HIS A 405 5.94 12.77 8.30
C HIS A 405 4.82 12.10 9.08
N ALA A 406 5.14 11.07 9.87
CA ALA A 406 4.12 10.30 10.56
C ALA A 406 3.71 10.93 11.91
N MET A 407 2.41 11.17 12.04
CA MET A 407 1.78 11.56 13.30
C MET A 407 1.40 10.30 14.09
N TYR A 408 1.65 10.31 15.40
CA TYR A 408 1.28 9.19 16.28
C TYR A 408 -0.12 9.41 16.83
N LEU A 409 -1.09 8.65 16.32
CA LEU A 409 -2.51 8.80 16.64
C LEU A 409 -3.13 7.42 16.87
N ALA A 410 -3.79 7.23 18.02
CA ALA A 410 -4.42 5.96 18.41
C ALA A 410 -3.50 4.74 18.22
N ASP A 411 -2.29 4.85 18.79
CA ASP A 411 -1.25 3.83 18.82
C ASP A 411 -0.63 3.43 17.46
N VAL A 412 -0.88 4.20 16.40
CA VAL A 412 -0.29 3.99 15.08
C VAL A 412 0.37 5.26 14.54
N LEU A 413 1.37 5.07 13.69
CA LEU A 413 2.02 6.14 12.91
C LEU A 413 1.29 6.32 11.58
N ILE A 414 0.80 7.52 11.29
CA ILE A 414 0.07 7.83 10.06
C ILE A 414 0.74 9.00 9.34
N PRO A 415 1.14 8.85 8.06
CA PRO A 415 1.69 9.96 7.28
C PRO A 415 0.76 11.18 7.25
N ALA A 416 1.30 12.38 7.41
CA ALA A 416 0.53 13.62 7.48
C ALA A 416 -0.34 13.85 6.23
N ALA A 417 0.15 13.51 5.04
CA ALA A 417 -0.61 13.59 3.79
C ALA A 417 -1.86 12.70 3.82
N ALA A 418 -1.78 11.57 4.51
CA ALA A 418 -2.92 10.70 4.71
C ALA A 418 -3.96 11.29 5.69
N LEU A 419 -3.75 12.45 6.31
CA LEU A 419 -4.73 13.07 7.22
C LEU A 419 -5.33 14.38 6.66
N VAL A 420 -4.93 14.79 5.45
CA VAL A 420 -5.41 16.03 4.82
C VAL A 420 -6.91 15.97 4.58
N ASN A 421 -7.63 16.97 5.09
CA ASN A 421 -9.08 17.09 4.98
C ASN A 421 -9.54 18.44 4.41
N GLY A 422 -8.61 19.34 4.08
CA GLY A 422 -8.93 20.63 3.48
C GLY A 422 -9.35 21.73 4.45
N VAL A 423 -9.51 21.47 5.76
CA VAL A 423 -9.99 22.49 6.72
C VAL A 423 -9.26 22.52 8.06
N SER A 424 -8.99 21.41 8.73
CA SER A 424 -8.13 21.41 9.94
C SER A 424 -6.74 20.88 9.66
N VAL A 425 -6.61 20.04 8.63
CA VAL A 425 -5.36 19.54 8.10
C VAL A 425 -5.31 19.89 6.62
N VAL A 426 -4.42 20.82 6.26
CA VAL A 426 -4.36 21.40 4.92
C VAL A 426 -2.95 21.38 4.37
N ILE A 427 -2.84 21.31 3.06
CA ILE A 427 -1.60 21.62 2.37
C ILE A 427 -1.35 23.13 2.50
N ALA A 428 -0.19 23.51 3.02
CA ALA A 428 0.21 24.91 3.21
C ALA A 428 1.05 25.37 2.02
N ASP A 429 0.49 26.26 1.21
CA ASP A 429 1.14 26.78 0.00
C ASP A 429 1.66 28.23 0.17
N ASP A 430 1.52 28.77 1.37
CA ASP A 430 1.87 30.14 1.78
C ASP A 430 3.26 30.27 2.40
N ILE A 431 3.92 29.15 2.70
CA ILE A 431 5.24 29.09 3.35
C ILE A 431 6.38 29.33 2.34
N ASP A 432 7.29 30.24 2.65
CA ASP A 432 8.48 30.53 1.84
C ASP A 432 9.59 31.21 2.66
N PRO A 433 10.84 30.69 2.66
CA PRO A 433 11.24 29.38 2.14
C PRO A 433 10.69 28.23 3.01
N VAL A 434 10.51 27.05 2.42
CA VAL A 434 10.13 25.84 3.18
C VAL A 434 11.39 25.22 3.76
N GLN A 435 11.64 25.42 5.05
CA GLN A 435 12.79 24.88 5.76
C GLN A 435 12.38 23.71 6.64
N TYR A 436 12.93 22.54 6.35
CA TYR A 436 12.64 21.30 7.05
C TYR A 436 13.83 20.86 7.93
N VAL A 437 13.51 20.46 9.14
CA VAL A 437 14.44 19.94 10.15
C VAL A 437 13.87 18.63 10.70
N HIS A 438 14.71 17.64 10.95
CA HIS A 438 14.28 16.40 11.59
C HIS A 438 15.30 15.91 12.61
N ILE A 439 14.84 15.15 13.60
CA ILE A 439 15.60 14.81 14.81
C ILE A 439 15.81 13.31 14.85
N GLU A 440 17.06 12.86 14.80
CA GLU A 440 17.44 11.46 14.98
C GLU A 440 17.87 11.22 16.43
N LEU A 441 17.34 10.16 17.04
CA LEU A 441 17.74 9.67 18.35
C LEU A 441 18.46 8.31 18.20
N GLU A 442 18.97 7.75 19.30
CA GLU A 442 19.63 6.44 19.28
C GLU A 442 18.70 5.30 18.81
N THR A 443 17.42 5.40 19.18
CA THR A 443 16.33 4.53 18.72
C THR A 443 15.25 5.38 18.09
N HIS A 444 14.47 4.82 17.17
CA HIS A 444 13.29 5.52 16.68
C HIS A 444 12.26 5.64 17.80
N GLU A 445 11.71 6.84 18.02
CA GLU A 445 10.82 7.15 19.14
C GLU A 445 9.66 8.05 18.70
N VAL A 446 8.62 8.11 19.53
CA VAL A 446 7.60 9.15 19.43
C VAL A 446 8.01 10.32 20.32
N ILE A 447 8.09 11.52 19.75
CA ILE A 447 8.38 12.78 20.42
C ILE A 447 7.18 13.75 20.33
N PHE A 448 7.23 14.87 21.05
CA PHE A 448 6.12 15.83 21.09
C PHE A 448 6.49 17.15 20.40
N ALA A 449 5.77 17.47 19.32
CA ALA A 449 5.89 18.68 18.52
C ALA A 449 4.61 19.51 18.63
N GLU A 450 4.71 20.75 19.13
CA GLU A 450 3.55 21.59 19.50
C GLU A 450 2.58 20.87 20.46
N GLY A 451 3.06 19.86 21.20
CA GLY A 451 2.25 19.01 22.07
C GLY A 451 1.54 17.84 21.36
N ALA A 452 1.61 17.76 20.03
CA ALA A 452 1.17 16.60 19.27
C ALA A 452 2.26 15.52 19.22
N ALA A 453 1.87 14.26 19.35
CA ALA A 453 2.79 13.14 19.27
C ALA A 453 3.14 12.84 17.79
N ALA A 454 4.43 12.77 17.49
CA ALA A 454 4.95 12.60 16.13
C ALA A 454 6.28 11.81 16.17
N GLU A 455 6.67 11.24 15.03
CA GLU A 455 7.86 10.39 14.97
C GLU A 455 9.19 11.19 15.05
N SER A 456 10.22 10.57 15.63
CA SER A 456 11.61 10.97 15.40
C SER A 456 12.09 10.43 14.05
N PHE A 457 13.29 10.78 13.61
CA PHE A 457 13.86 10.22 12.39
C PHE A 457 14.20 8.75 12.58
N VAL A 458 13.77 7.93 11.62
CA VAL A 458 14.29 6.59 11.40
C VAL A 458 14.98 6.56 10.04
N ASP A 459 16.24 6.12 10.03
CA ASP A 459 16.96 5.94 8.78
C ASP A 459 16.57 4.62 8.11
N CYS A 460 15.44 4.66 7.40
CA CYS A 460 15.02 3.62 6.46
C CYS A 460 15.74 3.78 5.10
N ASP A 461 17.04 4.05 5.15
CA ASP A 461 17.91 4.36 4.00
C ASP A 461 17.67 5.75 3.37
N SER A 462 16.99 6.64 4.09
CA SER A 462 16.53 7.94 3.61
C SER A 462 17.42 9.11 4.05
N ARG A 463 18.49 8.88 4.83
CA ARG A 463 19.34 9.98 5.36
C ARG A 463 19.97 10.84 4.27
N MET A 464 20.27 10.28 3.10
CA MET A 464 20.85 11.03 1.97
C MET A 464 19.89 12.06 1.34
N LEU A 465 18.61 12.06 1.72
CA LEU A 465 17.63 13.06 1.30
C LEU A 465 17.81 14.43 2.02
N PHE A 466 18.68 14.51 3.03
CA PHE A 466 18.99 15.76 3.75
C PHE A 466 20.25 16.44 3.20
N GLN A 467 20.22 17.77 3.09
CA GLN A 467 21.32 18.58 2.53
C GLN A 467 22.62 18.48 3.35
N ASN A 468 22.52 18.12 4.63
CA ASN A 468 23.65 17.95 5.54
C ASN A 468 23.99 16.49 5.85
N ALA A 469 23.55 15.52 5.04
CA ALA A 469 23.76 14.09 5.30
C ALA A 469 25.24 13.72 5.56
N ASP A 470 26.18 14.35 4.86
CA ASP A 470 27.62 14.09 5.02
C ASP A 470 28.17 14.42 6.43
N THR A 471 27.49 15.29 7.17
CA THR A 471 27.85 15.60 8.56
C THR A 471 27.74 14.36 9.47
N PHE A 472 26.77 13.48 9.22
CA PHE A 472 26.59 12.25 9.98
C PHE A 472 27.79 11.31 9.79
N ARG A 473 28.22 11.11 8.54
CA ARG A 473 29.39 10.26 8.22
C ARG A 473 30.67 10.78 8.86
N THR A 474 30.81 12.10 8.96
CA THR A 474 31.95 12.74 9.61
C THR A 474 31.93 12.51 11.13
N LEU A 475 30.76 12.59 11.76
CA LEU A 475 30.59 12.42 13.20
C LEU A 475 30.65 10.95 13.64
N TYR A 476 30.13 10.03 12.81
CA TYR A 476 29.98 8.61 13.12
C TYR A 476 30.54 7.71 12.00
N PRO A 477 31.86 7.74 11.72
CA PRO A 477 32.45 7.02 10.60
C PRO A 477 32.40 5.48 10.72
N ASN A 478 32.14 4.96 11.92
CA ASN A 478 32.10 3.52 12.23
C ASN A 478 30.72 3.05 12.73
N ASP A 479 29.64 3.82 12.50
CA ASP A 479 28.29 3.43 12.93
C ASP A 479 27.87 2.15 12.17
N ALA A 480 27.64 1.06 12.90
CA ALA A 480 27.18 -0.19 12.31
C ALA A 480 25.68 -0.05 12.01
N ARG A 481 25.31 -0.17 10.73
CA ARG A 481 23.92 -0.04 10.27
C ARG A 481 23.04 -1.10 10.93
N THR A 482 22.32 -0.73 12.00
CA THR A 482 21.29 -1.58 12.61
C THR A 482 20.07 -1.65 11.69
N PRO A 483 19.38 -2.81 11.59
CA PRO A 483 18.10 -2.88 10.90
C PRO A 483 17.13 -1.85 11.49
N TRP A 484 16.56 -0.99 10.64
CA TRP A 484 15.62 0.03 11.06
C TRP A 484 14.28 -0.61 11.46
N ALA A 485 13.63 -0.05 12.48
CA ALA A 485 12.32 -0.47 12.93
C ALA A 485 11.51 0.75 13.39
N PHE A 486 10.23 0.80 13.03
CA PHE A 486 9.34 1.85 13.52
C PHE A 486 9.03 1.64 15.00
N CYS A 487 8.79 2.74 15.73
CA CYS A 487 8.51 2.71 17.17
C CYS A 487 7.05 2.33 17.48
N ALA A 488 6.20 2.36 16.45
CA ALA A 488 4.83 1.88 16.45
C ALA A 488 4.42 1.46 15.02
N PRO A 489 3.34 0.69 14.84
CA PRO A 489 2.88 0.27 13.52
C PRO A 489 2.55 1.48 12.63
N ARG A 490 3.06 1.47 11.40
CA ARG A 490 2.83 2.54 10.42
C ARG A 490 1.68 2.15 9.48
N CYS A 491 0.65 2.98 9.40
CA CYS A 491 -0.53 2.76 8.57
C CYS A 491 -0.63 3.85 7.48
N GLU A 492 -0.56 3.45 6.21
CA GLU A 492 -0.65 4.39 5.08
C GLU A 492 -2.05 4.40 4.43
N GLY A 493 -2.95 3.51 4.89
CA GLY A 493 -4.34 3.42 4.46
C GLY A 493 -5.14 2.43 5.31
N GLY A 494 -6.37 2.14 4.89
CA GLY A 494 -7.26 1.20 5.58
C GLY A 494 -8.12 1.82 6.69
N LEU A 495 -8.88 0.97 7.39
CA LEU A 495 -9.96 1.40 8.30
C LEU A 495 -9.48 2.27 9.47
N ASN A 496 -8.25 2.07 9.97
CA ASN A 496 -7.68 2.89 11.04
C ASN A 496 -7.44 4.34 10.58
N VAL A 497 -6.93 4.52 9.35
CA VAL A 497 -6.71 5.85 8.75
C VAL A 497 -8.05 6.53 8.51
N GLU A 498 -9.04 5.82 7.98
CA GLU A 498 -10.37 6.40 7.71
C GLU A 498 -11.13 6.77 8.99
N ARG A 499 -11.02 5.98 10.06
CA ARG A 499 -11.57 6.33 11.38
C ARG A 499 -10.96 7.63 11.91
N ILE A 500 -9.63 7.76 11.86
CA ILE A 500 -8.92 8.93 12.40
C ILE A 500 -9.18 10.17 11.54
N ARG A 501 -9.20 10.04 10.20
CA ARG A 501 -9.65 11.10 9.28
C ARG A 501 -11.02 11.63 9.66
N ARG A 502 -11.95 10.72 9.93
CA ARG A 502 -13.32 11.05 10.31
C ARG A 502 -13.39 11.79 11.64
N GLU A 503 -12.65 11.35 12.66
CA GLU A 503 -12.57 12.02 13.96
C GLU A 503 -12.01 13.45 13.83
N ILE A 504 -10.95 13.63 13.05
CA ILE A 504 -10.32 14.94 12.78
C ILE A 504 -11.27 15.85 11.99
N ALA A 505 -11.98 15.32 10.99
CA ALA A 505 -12.96 16.07 10.19
C ALA A 505 -14.16 16.53 11.02
N ILE A 506 -14.70 15.67 11.89
CA ILE A 506 -15.78 16.01 12.83
C ILE A 506 -15.34 17.15 13.76
N ARG A 507 -14.13 17.06 14.34
CA ARG A 507 -13.57 18.11 15.22
C ARG A 507 -13.40 19.45 14.50
N ALA A 508 -13.07 19.41 13.23
CA ALA A 508 -12.84 20.59 12.40
C ALA A 508 -14.12 21.33 11.97
N GLY A 509 -15.30 20.82 12.35
CA GLY A 509 -16.57 21.30 11.83
C GLY A 509 -16.76 20.98 10.34
N VAL A 510 -15.86 20.16 9.76
CA VAL A 510 -15.98 19.58 8.43
C VAL A 510 -16.84 18.34 8.56
N ALA A 511 -18.10 18.55 8.84
CA ALA A 511 -19.02 17.69 8.15
C ALA A 511 -18.79 17.99 6.65
N ALA A 512 -18.08 17.08 5.96
CA ALA A 512 -18.46 16.83 4.58
C ALA A 512 -19.88 16.27 4.69
N VAL A 513 -20.85 17.16 4.83
CA VAL A 513 -22.19 16.90 4.34
C VAL A 513 -21.98 16.88 2.83
N LEU A 514 -21.56 15.73 2.31
CA LEU A 514 -22.08 15.32 1.01
C LEU A 514 -23.58 15.47 1.19
N GLU A 515 -24.18 16.45 0.50
CA GLU A 515 -25.61 16.73 0.61
C GLU A 515 -26.33 15.39 0.44
N PRO A 516 -26.98 14.86 1.50
CA PRO A 516 -27.35 13.46 1.51
C PRO A 516 -28.35 13.23 0.40
N GLY A 517 -27.98 12.37 -0.55
CA GLY A 517 -28.87 12.01 -1.63
C GLY A 517 -30.05 11.19 -1.11
N PRO A 518 -30.99 10.80 -1.98
CA PRO A 518 -32.03 9.87 -1.62
C PRO A 518 -31.44 8.62 -0.96
N LEU A 519 -31.83 8.37 0.29
CA LEU A 519 -31.47 7.14 1.01
C LEU A 519 -32.32 6.01 0.44
N ILE A 520 -31.65 5.01 -0.15
CA ILE A 520 -32.28 3.75 -0.53
C ILE A 520 -31.66 2.62 0.29
N GLY A 521 -32.44 1.61 0.57
CA GLY A 521 -31.99 0.51 1.41
C GLY A 521 -33.17 -0.14 2.11
N PHE A 522 -32.93 -1.30 2.69
CA PHE A 522 -33.97 -2.10 3.30
C PHE A 522 -33.44 -2.80 4.54
N VAL A 523 -34.26 -2.87 5.58
CA VAL A 523 -34.00 -3.75 6.72
C VAL A 523 -34.44 -5.15 6.34
N ASP A 524 -33.48 -6.04 6.07
CA ASP A 524 -33.79 -7.43 5.74
C ASP A 524 -34.36 -8.19 6.93
N GLN A 525 -33.92 -7.80 8.15
CA GLN A 525 -33.67 -8.64 9.33
C GLN A 525 -33.71 -7.82 10.62
N ALA A 526 -34.70 -8.00 11.51
CA ALA A 526 -34.63 -7.45 12.87
C ALA A 526 -34.98 -8.51 13.92
N LEU A 527 -33.99 -8.91 14.71
CA LEU A 527 -34.08 -9.84 15.82
C LEU A 527 -33.72 -9.13 17.13
N ARG A 528 -34.06 -9.72 18.27
CA ARG A 528 -33.75 -9.15 19.59
C ARG A 528 -32.25 -9.08 19.90
N SER A 529 -31.40 -9.81 19.18
CA SER A 529 -29.95 -9.82 19.37
C SER A 529 -29.16 -9.33 18.14
N ARG A 530 -29.81 -9.15 16.99
CA ARG A 530 -29.13 -8.91 15.71
C ARG A 530 -30.05 -8.21 14.71
N ILE A 531 -29.50 -7.31 13.91
CA ILE A 531 -30.23 -6.62 12.85
C ILE A 531 -29.39 -6.63 11.58
N THR A 532 -30.00 -6.94 10.44
CA THR A 532 -29.33 -7.01 9.14
C THR A 532 -30.10 -6.21 8.09
N GLY A 533 -29.39 -5.70 7.11
CA GLY A 533 -29.98 -4.92 6.04
C GLY A 533 -28.92 -4.35 5.11
N TRP A 534 -29.32 -3.34 4.35
CA TRP A 534 -28.41 -2.56 3.51
C TRP A 534 -28.89 -1.13 3.37
N ALA A 535 -27.97 -0.21 3.09
CA ALA A 535 -28.27 1.20 2.86
C ALA A 535 -27.24 1.82 1.90
N ILE A 536 -27.74 2.63 0.97
CA ILE A 536 -26.96 3.37 -0.03
C ILE A 536 -27.47 4.80 -0.08
N ASP A 537 -26.54 5.73 -0.16
CA ASP A 537 -26.81 7.09 -0.60
C ASP A 537 -26.73 7.13 -2.13
N GLN A 538 -27.85 7.36 -2.83
CA GLN A 538 -27.86 7.36 -4.30
C GLN A 538 -26.95 8.43 -4.93
N ALA A 539 -26.69 9.53 -4.24
CA ALA A 539 -25.78 10.56 -4.75
C ALA A 539 -24.31 10.11 -4.63
N HIS A 540 -24.03 9.20 -3.71
CA HIS A 540 -22.69 8.72 -3.38
C HIS A 540 -22.67 7.19 -3.21
N PRO A 541 -22.96 6.42 -4.28
CA PRO A 541 -23.26 4.99 -4.18
C PRO A 541 -22.05 4.11 -3.80
N ASN A 542 -20.84 4.68 -3.82
CA ASN A 542 -19.62 4.00 -3.39
C ASN A 542 -19.19 4.35 -1.96
N GLU A 543 -19.88 5.30 -1.32
CA GLU A 543 -19.58 5.74 0.03
C GLU A 543 -20.42 4.97 1.07
N PRO A 544 -19.82 4.51 2.18
CA PRO A 544 -20.55 3.83 3.23
C PRO A 544 -21.56 4.75 3.94
N VAL A 545 -22.76 4.25 4.21
CA VAL A 545 -23.79 5.02 4.91
C VAL A 545 -23.71 4.75 6.42
N GLU A 546 -23.52 5.79 7.22
CA GLU A 546 -23.66 5.67 8.68
C GLU A 546 -25.13 5.69 9.09
N LEU A 547 -25.52 4.67 9.84
CA LEU A 547 -26.85 4.48 10.39
C LEU A 547 -26.80 4.53 11.92
N GLU A 548 -27.88 4.99 12.54
CA GLU A 548 -28.13 4.88 13.96
C GLU A 548 -29.33 3.99 14.22
N LEU A 549 -29.23 3.17 15.28
CA LEU A 549 -30.31 2.36 15.81
C LEU A 549 -30.77 2.97 17.14
N THR A 550 -32.07 3.21 17.26
CA THR A 550 -32.71 3.67 18.50
C THR A 550 -33.82 2.73 18.94
N ASP A 551 -34.06 2.61 20.24
CA ASP A 551 -35.20 1.92 20.87
C ASP A 551 -36.09 2.98 21.53
N GLY A 552 -37.21 3.33 20.88
CA GLY A 552 -37.95 4.56 21.20
C GLY A 552 -37.08 5.79 20.93
N ASP A 553 -36.84 6.60 21.98
CA ASP A 553 -35.96 7.78 21.90
C ASP A 553 -34.51 7.50 22.33
N ALA A 554 -34.22 6.29 22.82
CA ALA A 554 -32.91 5.93 23.34
C ALA A 554 -31.99 5.42 22.23
N LEU A 555 -30.80 6.04 22.07
CA LEU A 555 -29.77 5.55 21.15
C LEU A 555 -29.23 4.21 21.65
N VAL A 556 -29.38 3.17 20.83
CA VAL A 556 -28.83 1.84 21.11
C VAL A 556 -27.39 1.79 20.62
N MET A 557 -27.15 2.14 19.35
CA MET A 557 -25.82 2.18 18.75
C MET A 557 -25.80 2.92 17.41
N ARG A 558 -24.59 3.28 16.95
CA ARG A 558 -24.31 3.72 15.58
C ARG A 558 -23.47 2.67 14.86
N PHE A 559 -23.67 2.52 13.56
CA PHE A 559 -23.00 1.52 12.73
C PHE A 559 -22.96 1.96 11.26
N VAL A 560 -22.19 1.27 10.44
CA VAL A 560 -21.97 1.65 9.03
C VAL A 560 -22.39 0.50 8.11
N ALA A 561 -23.09 0.84 7.04
CA ALA A 561 -23.44 -0.06 5.95
C ALA A 561 -22.27 -0.12 4.96
N GLN A 562 -21.44 -1.16 5.05
CA GLN A 562 -20.18 -1.31 4.32
C GLN A 562 -19.85 -2.74 3.90
N MET A 563 -20.70 -3.71 4.27
CA MET A 563 -20.47 -5.12 3.94
C MET A 563 -20.76 -5.35 2.47
N PHE A 564 -19.89 -6.12 1.81
CA PHE A 564 -20.09 -6.51 0.42
C PHE A 564 -21.32 -7.41 0.28
N ARG A 565 -22.16 -7.10 -0.71
CA ARG A 565 -23.37 -7.84 -1.07
C ARG A 565 -23.41 -8.08 -2.56
N GLN A 566 -23.42 -9.36 -2.94
CA GLN A 566 -23.43 -9.77 -4.33
C GLN A 566 -24.71 -9.32 -5.05
N ASP A 567 -25.86 -9.37 -4.39
CA ASP A 567 -27.14 -8.95 -4.97
C ASP A 567 -27.20 -7.44 -5.26
N ILE A 568 -26.47 -6.62 -4.48
CA ILE A 568 -26.34 -5.18 -4.70
C ILE A 568 -25.36 -4.89 -5.86
N ALA A 569 -24.25 -5.64 -5.92
CA ALA A 569 -23.30 -5.57 -7.03
C ALA A 569 -23.97 -5.97 -8.36
N ASP A 570 -24.74 -7.07 -8.36
CA ASP A 570 -25.48 -7.56 -9.53
C ASP A 570 -26.56 -6.56 -9.98
N ALA A 571 -27.12 -5.78 -9.05
CA ALA A 571 -28.06 -4.71 -9.33
C ALA A 571 -27.40 -3.42 -9.84
N ASN A 572 -26.06 -3.38 -10.01
CA ASN A 572 -25.27 -2.21 -10.39
C ASN A 572 -25.48 -0.98 -9.46
N LEU A 573 -25.68 -1.23 -8.16
CA LEU A 573 -25.80 -0.17 -7.16
C LEU A 573 -24.45 0.04 -6.46
N GLY A 574 -23.61 0.90 -7.04
CA GLY A 574 -22.31 1.26 -6.48
C GLY A 574 -21.29 0.12 -6.46
N SER A 575 -20.45 0.08 -5.42
CA SER A 575 -19.35 -0.90 -5.26
C SER A 575 -19.81 -2.27 -4.74
N GLY A 576 -21.11 -2.43 -4.44
CA GLY A 576 -21.66 -3.60 -3.75
C GLY A 576 -21.43 -3.60 -2.23
N CYS A 577 -20.62 -2.67 -1.69
CA CYS A 577 -20.31 -2.56 -0.26
C CYS A 577 -21.34 -1.68 0.48
N ALA A 578 -22.55 -2.19 0.64
CA ALA A 578 -23.68 -1.44 1.21
C ALA A 578 -24.49 -2.22 2.27
N GLY A 579 -24.08 -3.44 2.62
CA GLY A 579 -24.74 -4.26 3.62
C GLY A 579 -24.35 -3.88 5.05
N PHE A 580 -25.20 -4.22 6.01
CA PHE A 580 -24.87 -4.22 7.44
C PHE A 580 -25.42 -5.46 8.12
N ASP A 581 -24.70 -5.90 9.13
CA ASP A 581 -25.05 -7.02 9.99
C ASP A 581 -24.52 -6.72 11.39
N ILE A 582 -25.42 -6.27 12.26
CA ILE A 582 -25.06 -5.76 13.58
C ILE A 582 -25.58 -6.69 14.68
N ALA A 583 -24.68 -7.11 15.56
CA ALA A 583 -25.04 -7.72 16.83
C ALA A 583 -25.29 -6.61 17.86
N LEU A 584 -26.39 -6.72 18.60
CA LEU A 584 -26.74 -5.75 19.62
C LEU A 584 -25.84 -5.94 20.85
N PRO A 585 -25.25 -4.87 21.43
CA PRO A 585 -24.35 -4.97 22.59
C PRO A 585 -24.96 -5.73 23.78
N MET A 586 -26.28 -5.64 23.90
CA MET A 586 -27.10 -6.49 24.76
C MET A 586 -28.40 -6.79 24.02
N ALA A 587 -28.87 -8.04 24.08
CA ALA A 587 -30.15 -8.40 23.48
C ALA A 587 -31.31 -7.58 24.09
N LEU A 588 -32.25 -7.15 23.26
CA LEU A 588 -33.40 -6.34 23.62
C LEU A 588 -34.31 -7.09 24.61
N ALA A 589 -34.62 -6.39 25.70
CA ALA A 589 -35.42 -6.85 26.82
C ALA A 589 -36.74 -7.55 26.38
N PRO A 590 -36.88 -8.86 26.58
CA PRO A 590 -38.05 -9.60 26.07
C PRO A 590 -39.38 -9.31 26.78
N ASP A 591 -39.39 -8.59 27.89
CA ASP A 591 -40.55 -8.32 28.75
C ASP A 591 -41.28 -7.01 28.43
N ARG A 592 -40.71 -6.18 27.56
CA ARG A 592 -41.29 -4.89 27.15
C ARG A 592 -41.36 -4.79 25.63
N PRO A 593 -42.29 -4.00 25.09
CA PRO A 593 -42.30 -3.72 23.67
C PRO A 593 -41.13 -2.79 23.33
N HIS A 594 -40.58 -2.96 22.13
CA HIS A 594 -39.52 -2.12 21.58
C HIS A 594 -39.99 -1.55 20.25
N VAL A 595 -39.57 -0.31 19.97
CA VAL A 595 -39.81 0.34 18.68
C VAL A 595 -38.46 0.74 18.15
N LEU A 596 -37.91 -0.06 17.23
CA LEU A 596 -36.58 0.14 16.71
C LEU A 596 -36.62 1.05 15.50
N ARG A 597 -35.87 2.15 15.54
CA ARG A 597 -35.71 3.04 14.39
C ARG A 597 -34.29 3.00 13.86
N ILE A 598 -34.17 2.78 12.57
CA ILE A 598 -32.90 2.83 11.85
C ILE A 598 -32.92 4.04 10.93
N ARG A 599 -32.03 4.98 11.21
CA ARG A 599 -31.97 6.27 10.50
C ARG A 599 -30.55 6.55 10.05
N ARG A 600 -30.41 7.25 8.92
CA ARG A 600 -29.11 7.79 8.52
C ARG A 600 -28.68 8.85 9.54
N ALA A 601 -27.48 8.70 10.09
CA ALA A 601 -27.03 9.50 11.23
C ALA A 601 -26.89 10.99 10.90
N SER A 602 -26.63 11.33 9.64
CA SER A 602 -26.40 12.71 9.17
C SER A 602 -27.68 13.55 9.06
N ASP A 603 -28.79 12.98 8.60
CA ASP A 603 -30.04 13.73 8.33
C ASP A 603 -31.30 13.11 8.96
N GLN A 604 -31.12 12.06 9.77
CA GLN A 604 -32.20 11.36 10.47
C GLN A 604 -33.24 10.73 9.53
N ARG A 605 -32.91 10.57 8.24
CA ARG A 605 -33.81 9.97 7.26
C ARG A 605 -33.96 8.49 7.54
N GLU A 606 -35.21 8.05 7.68
CA GLU A 606 -35.54 6.69 8.09
C GLU A 606 -35.34 5.70 6.93
N LEU A 607 -34.71 4.56 7.23
CA LEU A 607 -34.45 3.51 6.26
C LEU A 607 -35.75 2.77 5.93
N THR A 608 -35.93 2.32 4.68
CA THR A 608 -37.10 1.52 4.31
C THR A 608 -37.16 0.24 5.15
N GLY A 609 -38.32 -0.04 5.75
CA GLY A 609 -38.49 -1.15 6.71
C GLY A 609 -38.32 -0.74 8.18
N SER A 610 -38.05 0.53 8.48
CA SER A 610 -38.12 1.17 9.80
C SER A 610 -39.34 2.12 9.89
N PRO A 611 -40.01 2.28 11.05
CA PRO A 611 -39.74 1.65 12.35
C PRO A 611 -40.14 0.18 12.41
N LEU A 612 -39.41 -0.60 13.22
CA LEU A 612 -39.69 -2.01 13.50
C LEU A 612 -40.33 -2.13 14.88
N GLU A 613 -41.57 -2.59 14.94
CA GLU A 613 -42.24 -2.88 16.21
C GLU A 613 -41.92 -4.31 16.67
N MET A 614 -41.36 -4.43 17.87
CA MET A 614 -41.13 -5.71 18.53
C MET A 614 -42.00 -5.80 19.79
N PRO A 615 -43.09 -6.58 19.80
CA PRO A 615 -44.00 -6.66 20.93
C PRO A 615 -43.33 -7.30 22.16
N ALA A 616 -43.79 -6.89 23.36
CA ALA A 616 -43.42 -7.56 24.61
C ALA A 616 -43.82 -9.04 24.56
N LEU A 617 -42.93 -9.93 24.99
CA LEU A 617 -43.28 -11.34 25.14
C LEU A 617 -43.99 -11.50 26.49
N ALA A 618 -45.26 -11.93 26.45
CA ALA A 618 -46.23 -11.87 27.55
C ALA A 618 -45.95 -12.76 28.81
N ALA A 619 -44.71 -13.18 29.06
CA ALA A 619 -44.40 -14.19 30.08
C ALA A 619 -43.27 -13.82 31.05
N PHE A 620 -42.92 -12.56 31.28
CA PHE A 620 -41.82 -12.19 32.20
C PHE A 620 -42.34 -11.65 33.55
N GLY A 621 -42.82 -12.56 34.40
CA GLY A 621 -43.17 -12.25 35.80
C GLY A 621 -41.95 -12.33 36.75
N GLU A 622 -41.71 -11.21 37.44
CA GLU A 622 -41.00 -10.98 38.72
C GLU A 622 -39.52 -11.37 38.90
N ALA A 623 -39.04 -12.49 38.36
CA ALA A 623 -37.66 -12.95 38.62
C ALA A 623 -36.55 -12.07 37.97
N ARG A 624 -36.89 -11.26 36.96
CA ARG A 624 -35.93 -10.43 36.22
C ARG A 624 -35.60 -9.09 36.89
N SER A 625 -36.44 -8.61 37.80
CA SER A 625 -36.22 -7.34 38.51
C SER A 625 -35.04 -7.43 39.49
N ALA A 626 -34.72 -8.64 39.99
CA ALA A 626 -33.61 -8.85 40.91
C ALA A 626 -32.24 -8.89 40.21
N LEU A 627 -32.14 -9.44 39.00
CA LEU A 627 -30.85 -9.65 38.31
C LEU A 627 -30.39 -8.39 37.55
N SER A 628 -31.31 -7.66 36.90
CA SER A 628 -30.97 -6.39 36.23
C SER A 628 -30.47 -5.31 37.21
N ARG A 629 -30.99 -5.28 38.44
CA ARG A 629 -30.52 -4.35 39.48
C ARG A 629 -29.09 -4.62 39.96
N VAL A 630 -28.64 -5.88 39.93
CA VAL A 630 -27.27 -6.25 40.36
C VAL A 630 -26.25 -5.89 39.27
N THR A 631 -26.60 -6.04 37.99
CA THR A 631 -25.76 -5.63 36.86
C THR A 631 -25.64 -4.11 36.71
N GLU A 632 -26.71 -3.35 37.00
CA GLU A 632 -26.68 -1.88 36.92
C GLU A 632 -25.87 -1.24 38.07
N ILE A 633 -25.87 -1.84 39.27
CA ILE A 633 -25.08 -1.34 40.42
C ILE A 633 -23.58 -1.61 40.22
N GLY A 634 -23.20 -2.67 39.50
CA GLY A 634 -21.79 -3.05 39.28
C GLY A 634 -21.03 -2.22 38.25
N ILE A 635 -21.72 -1.67 37.24
CA ILE A 635 -21.09 -0.90 36.15
C ILE A 635 -20.61 0.49 36.62
N ALA A 636 -21.14 1.00 37.72
CA ALA A 636 -20.80 2.32 38.25
C ALA A 636 -19.63 2.34 39.27
N ALA A 637 -19.05 1.20 39.64
CA ALA A 637 -18.18 1.11 40.83
C ALA A 637 -16.76 0.53 40.64
N ALA A 638 -16.36 0.04 39.46
CA ALA A 638 -15.02 -0.54 39.27
C ALA A 638 -14.04 0.47 38.67
N ALA A 639 -12.96 0.80 39.39
CA ALA A 639 -11.96 1.79 38.97
C ALA A 639 -10.80 1.18 38.16
N THR A 640 -10.66 -0.16 38.11
CA THR A 640 -9.63 -0.86 37.33
C THR A 640 -10.13 -2.18 36.73
N VAL A 641 -9.48 -2.64 35.65
CA VAL A 641 -9.82 -3.87 34.89
C VAL A 641 -9.66 -5.14 35.73
N THR A 642 -8.68 -5.18 36.64
CA THR A 642 -8.40 -6.35 37.48
C THR A 642 -9.49 -6.58 38.53
N GLU A 643 -10.04 -5.51 39.11
CA GLU A 643 -11.14 -5.60 40.09
C GLU A 643 -12.44 -6.09 39.44
N PHE A 644 -12.67 -5.78 38.16
CA PHE A 644 -13.83 -6.27 37.42
C PHE A 644 -13.75 -7.78 37.13
N ASP A 645 -12.58 -8.27 36.70
CA ASP A 645 -12.35 -9.70 36.45
C ASP A 645 -12.44 -10.53 37.74
N GLU A 646 -11.90 -10.04 38.86
CA GLU A 646 -12.01 -10.70 40.17
C GLU A 646 -13.47 -10.78 40.66
N MET A 647 -14.23 -9.70 40.46
CA MET A 647 -15.64 -9.62 40.88
C MET A 647 -16.55 -10.50 40.00
N LEU A 648 -16.24 -10.64 38.70
CA LEU A 648 -16.90 -11.59 37.81
C LEU A 648 -16.56 -13.05 38.16
N ASP A 649 -15.31 -13.33 38.54
CA ASP A 649 -14.90 -14.65 39.02
C ASP A 649 -15.59 -15.01 40.34
N ASP A 650 -15.79 -14.05 41.24
CA ASP A 650 -16.56 -14.25 42.48
C ASP A 650 -18.05 -14.52 42.22
N LEU A 651 -18.66 -13.77 41.31
CA LEU A 651 -20.05 -14.00 40.90
C LEU A 651 -20.20 -15.38 40.25
N ALA A 652 -19.23 -15.79 39.43
CA ALA A 652 -19.19 -17.09 38.79
C ALA A 652 -18.97 -18.24 39.81
N ARG A 653 -18.09 -18.05 40.81
CA ARG A 653 -17.91 -18.98 41.94
C ARG A 653 -19.20 -19.14 42.75
N ALA A 654 -19.91 -18.05 43.00
CA ALA A 654 -21.20 -18.06 43.70
C ALA A 654 -22.27 -18.82 42.90
N MET A 655 -22.34 -18.61 41.58
CA MET A 655 -23.26 -19.37 40.71
C MET A 655 -22.92 -20.87 40.64
N GLN A 656 -21.62 -21.22 40.62
CA GLN A 656 -21.14 -22.60 40.65
C GLN A 656 -21.50 -23.30 41.98
N SER A 657 -21.43 -22.58 43.09
CA SER A 657 -21.88 -23.05 44.42
C SER A 657 -23.39 -23.34 44.44
N VAL A 658 -24.22 -22.48 43.81
CA VAL A 658 -25.66 -22.73 43.66
C VAL A 658 -25.93 -23.96 42.77
N ARG A 659 -25.14 -24.15 41.71
CA ARG A 659 -25.28 -25.29 40.77
C ARG A 659 -24.89 -26.62 41.43
N THR A 660 -23.78 -26.66 42.15
CA THR A 660 -23.33 -27.83 42.93
C THR A 660 -24.27 -28.15 44.09
N SER A 661 -24.81 -27.13 44.77
CA SER A 661 -25.84 -27.29 45.80
C SER A 661 -27.14 -27.89 45.24
N ARG A 662 -27.56 -27.51 44.03
CA ARG A 662 -28.73 -28.11 43.35
C ARG A 662 -28.49 -29.55 42.90
N MET A 663 -27.27 -29.89 42.45
CA MET A 663 -26.93 -31.28 42.14
C MET A 663 -27.01 -32.18 43.39
N LYS A 664 -26.56 -31.70 44.55
CA LYS A 664 -26.70 -32.41 45.83
C LYS A 664 -28.16 -32.56 46.31
N VAL A 665 -29.05 -31.61 45.99
CA VAL A 665 -30.49 -31.72 46.29
C VAL A 665 -31.17 -32.77 45.38
N SER A 666 -30.69 -32.97 44.16
CA SER A 666 -31.22 -34.00 43.25
C SER A 666 -30.84 -35.44 43.62
N SER A 667 -29.81 -35.65 44.45
CA SER A 667 -29.40 -36.97 44.96
C SER A 667 -30.08 -37.38 46.28
N GLY A 668 -31.00 -36.56 46.81
CA GLY A 668 -31.60 -36.74 48.15
C GLY A 668 -33.04 -37.27 48.20
N THR A 669 -33.64 -37.66 47.08
CA THR A 669 -35.00 -38.24 47.06
C THR A 669 -34.99 -39.64 46.46
N GLU A 670 -34.63 -40.63 47.28
CA GLU A 670 -35.12 -41.99 47.10
C GLU A 670 -36.63 -42.02 47.37
N GLY A 671 -37.39 -42.69 46.50
CA GLY A 671 -38.78 -43.05 46.78
C GLY A 671 -39.85 -42.35 45.95
N ARG A 672 -39.82 -42.47 44.62
CA ARG A 672 -41.01 -42.66 43.76
C ARG A 672 -40.58 -42.83 42.30
N GLN A 673 -40.77 -44.03 41.75
CA GLN A 673 -40.67 -44.26 40.30
C GLN A 673 -41.76 -43.43 39.59
N PRO A 674 -41.41 -42.49 38.69
CA PRO A 674 -42.35 -41.97 37.72
C PRO A 674 -42.45 -42.96 36.56
N ALA A 675 -43.68 -43.22 36.12
CA ALA A 675 -43.97 -44.06 34.96
C ALA A 675 -43.11 -43.66 33.74
N ARG A 676 -42.59 -44.66 33.01
CA ARG A 676 -41.81 -44.48 31.76
C ARG A 676 -42.61 -43.66 30.74
N ARG A 677 -42.41 -42.34 30.75
CA ARG A 677 -42.77 -41.46 29.65
C ARG A 677 -41.77 -41.76 28.52
N GLN A 678 -42.28 -42.17 27.36
CA GLN A 678 -41.47 -42.45 26.17
C GLN A 678 -40.74 -41.16 25.79
N VAL A 679 -39.44 -41.07 26.13
CA VAL A 679 -38.64 -39.86 25.91
C VAL A 679 -38.54 -39.62 24.41
N SER A 680 -39.13 -38.53 23.93
CA SER A 680 -38.95 -38.05 22.56
C SER A 680 -37.47 -37.77 22.34
N ARG A 681 -36.83 -38.51 21.44
CA ARG A 681 -35.42 -38.28 21.07
C ARG A 681 -35.30 -37.10 20.09
N ARG A 682 -35.84 -35.93 20.43
CA ARG A 682 -35.77 -34.74 19.55
C ARG A 682 -34.57 -33.87 19.93
N ALA A 683 -33.79 -33.47 18.93
CA ALA A 683 -32.65 -32.58 19.08
C ALA A 683 -32.86 -31.34 18.20
N LEU A 684 -32.77 -30.14 18.80
CA LEU A 684 -32.84 -28.88 18.07
C LEU A 684 -31.44 -28.29 17.92
N ILE A 685 -31.06 -27.95 16.68
CA ILE A 685 -29.80 -27.29 16.34
C ILE A 685 -30.12 -25.85 15.93
N ILE A 686 -29.38 -24.92 16.52
CA ILE A 686 -29.49 -23.47 16.27
C ILE A 686 -28.14 -22.98 15.77
N ASP A 687 -28.13 -22.34 14.61
CA ASP A 687 -26.96 -21.69 14.00
C ASP A 687 -27.39 -20.37 13.34
N ASP A 688 -26.45 -19.49 13.00
CA ASP A 688 -26.73 -18.18 12.44
C ASP A 688 -27.54 -18.28 11.14
N THR A 689 -27.06 -19.12 10.22
CA THR A 689 -27.61 -19.29 8.87
C THR A 689 -27.73 -20.76 8.52
N LEU A 690 -28.46 -21.11 7.46
CA LEU A 690 -28.44 -22.46 6.93
C LEU A 690 -27.00 -22.87 6.56
N PRO A 691 -26.46 -23.98 7.09
CA PRO A 691 -25.08 -24.38 6.84
C PRO A 691 -24.87 -24.79 5.38
N ASP A 692 -23.80 -24.29 4.77
CA ASP A 692 -23.34 -24.67 3.43
C ASP A 692 -21.97 -25.34 3.53
N ALA A 693 -21.91 -26.63 3.18
CA ALA A 693 -20.69 -27.44 3.23
C ALA A 693 -19.54 -26.87 2.36
N ARG A 694 -19.86 -26.00 1.39
CA ARG A 694 -18.88 -25.39 0.48
C ARG A 694 -18.29 -24.08 1.01
N ARG A 695 -18.81 -23.56 2.13
CA ARG A 695 -18.46 -22.22 2.64
C ARG A 695 -17.31 -22.25 3.64
N ASP A 696 -17.44 -23.05 4.69
CA ASP A 696 -16.51 -23.02 5.82
C ASP A 696 -16.53 -24.34 6.64
N ALA A 697 -15.49 -24.52 7.46
CA ALA A 697 -15.34 -25.71 8.31
C ALA A 697 -16.42 -25.83 9.39
N GLY A 698 -16.95 -24.71 9.91
CA GLY A 698 -18.03 -24.72 10.91
C GLY A 698 -19.32 -25.31 10.36
N SER A 699 -19.65 -24.95 9.11
CA SER A 699 -20.79 -25.52 8.37
C SER A 699 -20.64 -27.03 8.16
N ASN A 700 -19.43 -27.51 7.82
CA ASN A 700 -19.14 -28.94 7.73
C ASN A 700 -19.27 -29.65 9.08
N ALA A 701 -18.78 -29.02 10.16
CA ALA A 701 -18.89 -29.58 11.50
C ALA A 701 -20.34 -29.72 11.97
N VAL A 702 -21.17 -28.69 11.84
CA VAL A 702 -22.57 -28.75 12.27
C VAL A 702 -23.39 -29.75 11.43
N ILE A 703 -23.15 -29.84 10.12
CA ILE A 703 -23.78 -30.86 9.25
C ILE A 703 -23.38 -32.27 9.69
N SER A 704 -22.09 -32.48 9.97
CA SER A 704 -21.58 -33.76 10.46
C SER A 704 -22.21 -34.16 11.79
N HIS A 705 -22.29 -33.21 12.74
CA HIS A 705 -22.90 -33.43 14.05
C HIS A 705 -24.40 -33.73 13.95
N MET A 706 -25.16 -33.02 13.11
CA MET A 706 -26.57 -33.33 12.84
C MET A 706 -26.75 -34.74 12.30
N THR A 707 -25.89 -35.14 11.36
CA THR A 707 -25.92 -36.49 10.77
C THR A 707 -25.55 -37.56 11.82
N SER A 708 -24.60 -37.27 12.70
CA SER A 708 -24.25 -38.14 13.82
C SER A 708 -25.42 -38.32 14.80
N LEU A 709 -26.10 -37.23 15.19
CA LEU A 709 -27.29 -37.29 16.05
C LEU A 709 -28.40 -38.13 15.41
N ARG A 710 -28.62 -38.02 14.08
CA ARG A 710 -29.54 -38.91 13.34
C ARG A 710 -29.15 -40.38 13.47
N ARG A 711 -27.87 -40.73 13.26
CA ARG A 711 -27.37 -42.11 13.42
C ARG A 711 -27.49 -42.63 14.85
N LEU A 712 -27.39 -41.75 15.85
CA LEU A 712 -27.64 -42.06 17.26
C LEU A 712 -29.15 -42.19 17.61
N GLY A 713 -30.03 -41.99 16.62
CA GLY A 713 -31.47 -42.21 16.75
C GLY A 713 -32.25 -40.99 17.24
N PHE A 714 -31.70 -39.78 17.09
CA PHE A 714 -32.44 -38.54 17.33
C PHE A 714 -33.22 -38.10 16.09
N GLN A 715 -34.43 -37.57 16.30
CA GLN A 715 -35.11 -36.72 15.33
C GLN A 715 -34.48 -35.33 15.40
N VAL A 716 -33.76 -34.97 14.35
CA VAL A 716 -32.96 -33.74 14.29
C VAL A 716 -33.74 -32.65 13.59
N GLU A 717 -33.82 -31.50 14.26
CA GLU A 717 -34.47 -30.29 13.79
C GLU A 717 -33.44 -29.16 13.75
N PHE A 718 -33.50 -28.32 12.72
CA PHE A 718 -32.60 -27.19 12.53
C PHE A 718 -33.42 -25.90 12.43
N VAL A 719 -32.98 -24.84 13.11
CA VAL A 719 -33.54 -23.50 12.94
C VAL A 719 -32.39 -22.49 12.79
N PRO A 720 -32.36 -21.69 11.71
CA PRO A 720 -31.43 -20.59 11.61
C PRO A 720 -31.90 -19.45 12.52
N SER A 721 -30.98 -18.82 13.27
CA SER A 721 -31.30 -17.63 14.04
C SER A 721 -31.62 -16.45 13.15
N THR A 722 -31.01 -16.40 11.96
CA THR A 722 -31.23 -15.39 10.92
C THR A 722 -32.16 -16.00 9.85
N PRO A 723 -33.49 -15.76 9.88
CA PRO A 723 -34.42 -16.36 8.92
C PRO A 723 -34.20 -15.88 7.47
N ILE A 724 -33.25 -16.52 6.78
CA ILE A 724 -33.04 -16.41 5.34
C ILE A 724 -33.41 -17.76 4.73
N ALA A 725 -34.45 -17.78 3.90
CA ALA A 725 -34.86 -18.99 3.20
C ALA A 725 -33.95 -19.21 1.98
N ASN A 726 -33.21 -20.32 1.98
CA ASN A 726 -32.50 -20.80 0.80
C ASN A 726 -33.04 -22.19 0.43
N PRO A 727 -33.93 -22.30 -0.58
CA PRO A 727 -34.57 -23.57 -0.93
C PRO A 727 -33.59 -24.70 -1.25
N VAL A 728 -32.42 -24.38 -1.82
CA VAL A 728 -31.39 -25.37 -2.17
C VAL A 728 -30.78 -25.98 -0.90
N LEU A 729 -30.40 -25.14 0.06
CA LEU A 729 -29.83 -25.60 1.33
C LEU A 729 -30.86 -26.30 2.21
N VAL A 730 -32.11 -25.80 2.23
CA VAL A 730 -33.23 -26.48 2.90
C VAL A 730 -33.44 -27.88 2.32
N ALA A 731 -33.47 -28.02 1.00
CA ALA A 731 -33.60 -29.32 0.33
C ALA A 731 -32.41 -30.23 0.66
N ALA A 732 -31.18 -29.70 0.70
CA ALA A 732 -29.99 -30.46 1.03
C ALA A 732 -29.99 -31.02 2.47
N LEU A 733 -30.48 -30.25 3.45
CA LEU A 733 -30.65 -30.70 4.83
C LEU A 733 -31.82 -31.68 4.96
N THR A 734 -32.94 -31.41 4.27
CA THR A 734 -34.11 -32.29 4.26
C THR A 734 -33.78 -33.66 3.67
N ALA A 735 -32.97 -33.71 2.61
CA ALA A 735 -32.47 -34.96 2.02
C ALA A 735 -31.63 -35.80 3.00
N ARG A 736 -31.04 -35.17 4.03
CA ARG A 736 -30.32 -35.83 5.12
C ARG A 736 -31.23 -36.23 6.30
N GLY A 737 -32.54 -36.04 6.17
CA GLY A 737 -33.54 -36.36 7.19
C GLY A 737 -33.58 -35.36 8.35
N ILE A 738 -33.11 -34.12 8.12
CA ILE A 738 -33.15 -33.01 9.07
C ILE A 738 -34.41 -32.19 8.77
N LEU A 739 -35.24 -31.94 9.78
CA LEU A 739 -36.38 -31.06 9.65
C LEU A 739 -35.93 -29.61 9.83
N VAL A 740 -36.16 -28.76 8.83
CA VAL A 740 -35.71 -27.36 8.85
C VAL A 740 -36.89 -26.45 9.15
N HIS A 741 -36.77 -25.65 10.21
CA HIS A 741 -37.69 -24.57 10.56
C HIS A 741 -37.25 -23.30 9.86
N CYS A 742 -38.03 -22.82 8.89
CA CYS A 742 -37.75 -21.56 8.19
C CYS A 742 -39.05 -20.86 7.78
N LEU A 743 -38.93 -19.63 7.28
CA LEU A 743 -40.04 -18.88 6.73
C LEU A 743 -40.72 -19.64 5.56
N PRO A 744 -42.05 -19.50 5.39
CA PRO A 744 -42.96 -18.69 6.21
C PRO A 744 -43.53 -19.41 7.45
N ALA A 745 -43.20 -20.70 7.64
CA ALA A 745 -43.84 -21.54 8.66
C ALA A 745 -43.40 -21.24 10.09
N VAL A 746 -42.18 -20.74 10.27
CA VAL A 746 -41.61 -20.36 11.57
C VAL A 746 -40.92 -19.01 11.42
N THR A 747 -41.17 -18.11 12.37
CA THR A 747 -40.68 -16.73 12.31
C THR A 747 -39.46 -16.47 13.19
N SER A 748 -39.20 -17.31 14.20
CA SER A 748 -38.12 -17.10 15.17
C SER A 748 -37.68 -18.39 15.89
N VAL A 749 -36.46 -18.38 16.44
CA VAL A 749 -35.94 -19.49 17.27
C VAL A 749 -36.76 -19.65 18.55
N GLU A 750 -37.21 -18.54 19.13
CA GLU A 750 -38.01 -18.51 20.35
C GLU A 750 -39.37 -19.19 20.16
N GLU A 751 -39.97 -19.07 18.98
CA GLU A 751 -41.18 -19.79 18.62
C GLU A 751 -40.97 -21.30 18.63
N VAL A 752 -39.88 -21.77 18.02
CA VAL A 752 -39.51 -23.21 17.99
C VAL A 752 -39.25 -23.74 19.39
N LEU A 753 -38.44 -23.03 20.19
CA LEU A 753 -38.13 -23.41 21.57
C LEU A 753 -39.40 -23.49 22.44
N ARG A 754 -40.33 -22.54 22.26
CA ARG A 754 -41.60 -22.53 23.00
C ARG A 754 -42.54 -23.64 22.55
N ALA A 755 -42.65 -23.88 21.25
CA ALA A 755 -43.56 -24.87 20.67
C ALA A 755 -43.08 -26.30 20.96
N GLY A 756 -41.78 -26.56 20.88
CA GLY A 756 -41.22 -27.88 21.21
C GLY A 756 -41.10 -28.15 22.71
N GLY A 757 -40.83 -27.12 23.53
CA GLY A 757 -40.84 -27.23 24.99
C GLY A 757 -40.01 -28.41 25.52
N ASP A 758 -40.59 -29.17 26.45
CA ASP A 758 -39.93 -30.34 27.07
C ASP A 758 -39.83 -31.59 26.15
N ASP A 759 -40.31 -31.52 24.91
CA ASP A 759 -40.11 -32.61 23.94
C ASP A 759 -38.68 -32.66 23.39
N TYR A 760 -37.96 -31.53 23.43
CA TYR A 760 -36.53 -31.50 23.12
C TYR A 760 -35.72 -32.07 24.27
N CYS A 761 -34.91 -33.09 23.97
CA CYS A 761 -33.97 -33.68 24.92
C CYS A 761 -32.54 -33.13 24.75
N VAL A 762 -32.24 -32.54 23.59
CA VAL A 762 -30.96 -31.86 23.29
C VAL A 762 -31.25 -30.55 22.58
N ILE A 763 -30.60 -29.47 23.03
CA ILE A 763 -30.55 -28.20 22.30
C ILE A 763 -29.09 -27.86 22.08
N TYR A 764 -28.72 -27.76 20.82
CA TYR A 764 -27.36 -27.53 20.36
C TYR A 764 -27.26 -26.11 19.81
N PHE A 765 -26.38 -25.31 20.38
CA PHE A 765 -26.05 -23.97 19.91
C PHE A 765 -24.72 -24.03 19.16
N HIS A 766 -24.72 -23.70 17.88
CA HIS A 766 -23.49 -23.48 17.12
C HIS A 766 -23.07 -22.02 17.26
N ARG A 767 -21.81 -21.76 17.61
CA ARG A 767 -21.23 -20.41 17.76
C ARG A 767 -21.76 -19.61 18.96
N LEU A 768 -20.95 -18.65 19.42
CA LEU A 768 -21.17 -17.92 20.67
C LEU A 768 -22.51 -17.18 20.68
N GLY A 769 -22.83 -16.43 19.62
CA GLY A 769 -24.02 -15.58 19.57
C GLY A 769 -25.33 -16.35 19.79
N ASN A 770 -25.44 -17.58 19.28
CA ASN A 770 -26.62 -18.42 19.49
C ASN A 770 -26.73 -18.91 20.93
N ALA A 771 -25.61 -19.31 21.52
CA ALA A 771 -25.59 -19.78 22.89
C ALA A 771 -25.89 -18.63 23.88
N GLU A 772 -25.35 -17.42 23.64
CA GLU A 772 -25.68 -16.22 24.40
C GLU A 772 -27.16 -15.84 24.33
N ALA A 773 -27.71 -15.79 23.11
CA ALA A 773 -29.08 -15.34 22.89
C ALA A 773 -30.11 -16.32 23.45
N TYR A 774 -29.86 -17.63 23.30
CA TYR A 774 -30.92 -18.64 23.45
C TYR A 774 -30.73 -19.61 24.61
N ALA A 775 -29.55 -19.73 25.25
CA ALA A 775 -29.36 -20.70 26.33
C ALA A 775 -30.30 -20.46 27.53
N GLY A 776 -30.52 -19.20 27.91
CA GLY A 776 -31.46 -18.85 28.97
C GLY A 776 -32.92 -19.15 28.62
N ILE A 777 -33.32 -18.89 27.38
CA ILE A 777 -34.67 -19.16 26.86
C ILE A 777 -34.92 -20.66 26.78
N ALA A 778 -33.96 -21.40 26.23
CA ALA A 778 -33.98 -22.86 26.16
C ALA A 778 -34.10 -23.49 27.55
N ARG A 779 -33.31 -23.03 28.53
CA ARG A 779 -33.40 -23.54 29.91
C ARG A 779 -34.79 -23.33 30.53
N ARG A 780 -35.47 -22.25 30.15
CA ARG A 780 -36.79 -21.89 30.67
C ARG A 780 -37.92 -22.73 30.06
N HIS A 781 -37.89 -22.93 28.74
CA HIS A 781 -38.97 -23.59 27.99
C HIS A 781 -38.74 -25.09 27.79
N CYS A 782 -37.49 -25.53 27.76
CA CYS A 782 -37.07 -26.92 27.54
C CYS A 782 -36.29 -27.38 28.77
N ARG A 783 -36.98 -27.56 29.90
CA ARG A 783 -36.39 -27.67 31.24
C ARG A 783 -35.48 -28.89 31.39
N HIS A 784 -35.83 -29.96 30.69
CA HIS A 784 -35.14 -31.23 30.72
C HIS A 784 -34.16 -31.42 29.55
N ALA A 785 -34.08 -30.46 28.63
CA ALA A 785 -33.14 -30.53 27.53
C ALA A 785 -31.69 -30.35 28.03
N ARG A 786 -30.79 -31.18 27.50
CA ARG A 786 -29.35 -30.98 27.65
C ARG A 786 -28.92 -29.88 26.70
N LEU A 787 -28.38 -28.80 27.27
CA LEU A 787 -27.89 -27.66 26.50
C LEU A 787 -26.43 -27.91 26.11
N VAL A 788 -26.16 -27.95 24.81
CA VAL A 788 -24.84 -28.19 24.24
C VAL A 788 -24.40 -26.93 23.51
N TYR A 789 -23.24 -26.40 23.86
CA TYR A 789 -22.62 -25.29 23.12
C TYR A 789 -21.44 -25.81 22.31
N ALA A 790 -21.50 -25.70 20.99
CA ALA A 790 -20.40 -26.06 20.11
C ALA A 790 -19.63 -24.83 19.63
N VAL A 791 -18.39 -24.76 20.06
CA VAL A 791 -17.40 -23.77 19.66
C VAL A 791 -16.86 -24.18 18.29
N ALA A 792 -16.90 -23.26 17.31
CA ALA A 792 -16.27 -23.50 16.01
C ALA A 792 -14.74 -23.36 16.12
N ASP A 793 -14.31 -22.23 16.67
CA ASP A 793 -12.97 -21.93 17.17
C ASP A 793 -13.11 -21.03 18.40
N LEU A 794 -12.10 -21.00 19.27
CA LEU A 794 -12.00 -19.97 20.31
C LEU A 794 -11.69 -18.63 19.63
N HIS A 795 -12.74 -17.93 19.19
CA HIS A 795 -12.63 -16.69 18.42
C HIS A 795 -11.73 -15.66 19.13
N TRP A 796 -11.86 -15.54 20.45
CA TRP A 796 -11.03 -14.63 21.25
C TRP A 796 -9.54 -15.03 21.24
N LEU A 797 -9.21 -16.32 21.18
CA LEU A 797 -7.83 -16.79 21.09
C LEU A 797 -7.24 -16.43 19.72
N ARG A 798 -8.02 -16.62 18.65
CA ARG A 798 -7.63 -16.21 17.30
C ARG A 798 -7.38 -14.70 17.22
N LEU A 799 -8.28 -13.88 17.78
CA LEU A 799 -8.12 -12.43 17.80
C LEU A 799 -6.93 -11.98 18.64
N ALA A 800 -6.67 -12.62 19.79
CA ALA A 800 -5.49 -12.30 20.60
C ALA A 800 -4.19 -12.57 19.82
N ARG A 801 -4.10 -13.73 19.15
CA ARG A 801 -2.95 -14.07 18.29
C ARG A 801 -2.84 -13.16 17.07
N GLN A 802 -3.97 -12.76 16.49
CA GLN A 802 -4.00 -11.76 15.42
C GLN A 802 -3.44 -10.42 15.91
N ALA A 803 -3.86 -9.97 17.10
CA ALA A 803 -3.37 -8.75 17.72
C ALA A 803 -1.85 -8.75 17.89
N GLU A 804 -1.26 -9.90 18.25
CA GLU A 804 0.19 -10.07 18.37
C GLU A 804 0.89 -9.97 17.00
N VAL A 805 0.36 -10.65 15.97
CA VAL A 805 0.96 -10.67 14.62
C VAL A 805 0.84 -9.33 13.91
N GLU A 806 -0.34 -8.70 13.99
CA GLU A 806 -0.64 -7.42 13.34
C GLU A 806 -0.19 -6.22 14.19
N GLN A 807 0.25 -6.47 15.43
CA GLN A 807 0.58 -5.44 16.43
C GLN A 807 -0.56 -4.43 16.62
N TRP A 808 -1.80 -4.92 16.76
CA TRP A 808 -3.01 -4.10 16.85
C TRP A 808 -3.66 -4.17 18.25
N PRO A 809 -3.42 -3.19 19.14
CA PRO A 809 -3.88 -3.24 20.53
C PRO A 809 -5.41 -3.33 20.71
N ALA A 810 -6.20 -2.73 19.81
CA ALA A 810 -7.65 -2.75 19.90
C ALA A 810 -8.24 -4.17 19.82
N LEU A 811 -7.58 -5.08 19.09
CA LEU A 811 -7.99 -6.48 19.01
C LEU A 811 -7.79 -7.22 20.35
N VAL A 812 -6.88 -6.75 21.21
CA VAL A 812 -6.66 -7.33 22.55
C VAL A 812 -7.89 -7.11 23.44
N ASP A 813 -8.46 -5.91 23.43
CA ASP A 813 -9.65 -5.60 24.24
C ASP A 813 -10.89 -6.30 23.69
N GLN A 814 -11.01 -6.43 22.37
CA GLN A 814 -12.05 -7.22 21.73
C GLN A 814 -11.92 -8.71 22.09
N ALA A 815 -10.71 -9.26 22.08
CA ALA A 815 -10.42 -10.63 22.49
C ALA A 815 -10.79 -10.85 23.96
N ARG A 816 -10.43 -9.94 24.87
CA ARG A 816 -10.81 -10.01 26.29
C ARG A 816 -12.32 -10.01 26.49
N SER A 817 -13.03 -9.09 25.84
CA SER A 817 -14.49 -8.99 25.93
C SER A 817 -15.17 -10.28 25.44
N LEU A 818 -14.74 -10.80 24.29
CA LEU A 818 -15.24 -12.06 23.75
C LEU A 818 -14.92 -13.24 24.67
N ARG A 819 -13.72 -13.31 25.25
CA ARG A 819 -13.34 -14.34 26.22
C ARG A 819 -14.28 -14.34 27.42
N SER A 820 -14.55 -13.18 28.02
CA SER A 820 -15.43 -13.09 29.20
C SER A 820 -16.84 -13.59 28.89
N ARG A 821 -17.40 -13.18 27.75
CA ARG A 821 -18.70 -13.62 27.27
C ARG A 821 -18.78 -15.12 27.00
N ASP A 822 -17.77 -15.65 26.33
CA ASP A 822 -17.66 -17.07 25.97
C ASP A 822 -17.64 -17.95 27.23
N LEU A 823 -16.80 -17.60 28.20
CA LEU A 823 -16.73 -18.30 29.49
C LEU A 823 -18.05 -18.22 30.29
N MET A 824 -18.77 -17.08 30.25
CA MET A 824 -20.07 -16.95 30.91
C MET A 824 -21.11 -17.93 30.35
N VAL A 825 -21.15 -18.08 29.03
CA VAL A 825 -22.09 -19.01 28.39
C VAL A 825 -21.74 -20.46 28.68
N MET A 826 -20.45 -20.80 28.64
CA MET A 826 -19.96 -22.14 28.99
C MET A 826 -20.37 -22.55 30.42
N ARG A 827 -20.53 -21.59 31.33
CA ARG A 827 -21.01 -21.84 32.70
C ARG A 827 -22.51 -22.08 32.83
N VAL A 828 -23.33 -21.78 31.83
CA VAL A 828 -24.80 -22.00 31.89
C VAL A 828 -25.28 -23.22 31.10
N VAL A 829 -24.49 -23.68 30.13
CA VAL A 829 -24.77 -24.90 29.35
C VAL A 829 -24.35 -26.18 30.10
N ASP A 830 -24.77 -27.34 29.61
CA ASP A 830 -24.51 -28.64 30.25
C ASP A 830 -23.32 -29.40 29.63
N ALA A 831 -22.94 -29.05 28.41
CA ALA A 831 -21.77 -29.57 27.71
C ALA A 831 -21.23 -28.54 26.71
N VAL A 832 -19.92 -28.56 26.51
CA VAL A 832 -19.22 -27.80 25.47
C VAL A 832 -18.58 -28.77 24.48
N ILE A 833 -18.74 -28.50 23.20
CA ILE A 833 -17.99 -29.16 22.14
C ILE A 833 -16.89 -28.22 21.67
N THR A 834 -15.67 -28.74 21.61
CA THR A 834 -14.56 -28.17 20.84
C THR A 834 -14.07 -29.22 19.85
N HIS A 835 -13.30 -28.78 18.86
CA HIS A 835 -12.68 -29.66 17.88
C HIS A 835 -11.19 -29.87 18.16
N SER A 836 -10.56 -28.99 18.94
CA SER A 836 -9.12 -29.00 19.16
C SER A 836 -8.77 -29.47 20.59
N PRO A 837 -7.81 -30.41 20.74
CA PRO A 837 -7.30 -30.76 22.06
C PRO A 837 -6.62 -29.58 22.76
N ILE A 838 -5.97 -28.69 22.00
CA ILE A 838 -5.34 -27.48 22.54
C ILE A 838 -6.39 -26.52 23.11
N GLU A 839 -7.49 -26.31 22.38
CA GLU A 839 -8.59 -25.47 22.86
C GLU A 839 -9.26 -26.06 24.10
N ARG A 840 -9.46 -27.39 24.14
CA ARG A 840 -9.94 -28.09 25.34
C ARG A 840 -9.04 -27.80 26.53
N ASP A 841 -7.73 -27.92 26.37
CA ASP A 841 -6.78 -27.76 27.47
C ASP A 841 -6.73 -26.31 27.95
N ILE A 842 -6.83 -25.33 27.04
CA ILE A 842 -6.99 -23.90 27.37
C ILE A 842 -8.29 -23.66 28.17
N LEU A 843 -9.40 -24.28 27.75
CA LEU A 843 -10.68 -24.15 28.45
C LEU A 843 -10.65 -24.80 29.83
N LEU A 844 -10.03 -25.97 29.97
CA LEU A 844 -9.89 -26.67 31.26
C LEU A 844 -8.93 -25.93 32.21
N ALA A 845 -7.92 -25.25 31.69
CA ALA A 845 -7.07 -24.37 32.49
C ALA A 845 -7.85 -23.19 33.07
N ALA A 846 -8.81 -22.64 32.31
CA ALA A 846 -9.68 -21.55 32.77
C ALA A 846 -10.86 -22.04 33.64
N MET A 847 -11.40 -23.22 33.34
CA MET A 847 -12.58 -23.81 33.99
C MET A 847 -12.38 -25.32 34.19
N PRO A 848 -11.73 -25.75 35.30
CA PRO A 848 -11.39 -27.16 35.53
C PRO A 848 -12.58 -28.13 35.56
N ASP A 849 -13.76 -27.66 35.98
CA ASP A 849 -14.99 -28.46 36.06
C ASP A 849 -15.82 -28.44 34.76
N LEU A 850 -15.31 -27.83 33.68
CA LEU A 850 -16.07 -27.69 32.43
C LEU A 850 -16.28 -29.06 31.78
N ALA A 851 -17.54 -29.39 31.48
CA ALA A 851 -17.89 -30.57 30.71
C ALA A 851 -17.61 -30.33 29.21
N VAL A 852 -16.33 -30.31 28.83
CA VAL A 852 -15.88 -30.11 27.45
C VAL A 852 -15.45 -31.43 26.80
N THR A 853 -16.00 -31.72 25.62
CA THR A 853 -15.68 -32.91 24.82
C THR A 853 -15.10 -32.51 23.48
N ILE A 854 -14.04 -33.20 23.05
CA ILE A 854 -13.50 -33.06 21.69
C ILE A 854 -14.37 -33.91 20.76
N VAL A 855 -15.10 -33.26 19.85
CA VAL A 855 -15.89 -33.95 18.83
C VAL A 855 -15.31 -33.61 17.47
N PRO A 856 -14.72 -34.55 16.72
CA PRO A 856 -14.29 -34.27 15.35
C PRO A 856 -15.51 -34.11 14.43
N TRP A 857 -15.30 -33.58 13.24
CA TRP A 857 -16.27 -33.70 12.16
C TRP A 857 -15.81 -34.72 11.13
N ASP A 858 -16.79 -35.29 10.46
CA ASP A 858 -16.64 -36.27 9.38
C ASP A 858 -15.94 -35.61 8.19
N VAL A 859 -14.82 -36.19 7.78
CA VAL A 859 -14.09 -35.81 6.57
C VAL A 859 -14.14 -36.98 5.62
N ALA A 860 -14.90 -36.81 4.53
CA ALA A 860 -15.08 -37.86 3.54
C ALA A 860 -13.73 -38.22 2.89
N PRO A 861 -13.43 -39.51 2.64
CA PRO A 861 -12.26 -39.90 1.88
C PRO A 861 -12.30 -39.24 0.50
N GLY A 862 -11.21 -38.60 0.10
CA GLY A 862 -11.09 -38.05 -1.25
C GLY A 862 -10.99 -39.17 -2.29
N GLY A 863 -11.33 -38.86 -3.55
CA GLY A 863 -11.14 -39.78 -4.66
C GLY A 863 -9.67 -40.17 -4.85
N ALA A 864 -9.42 -41.27 -5.58
CA ALA A 864 -8.06 -41.70 -5.90
C ALA A 864 -7.32 -40.58 -6.64
N PRO A 865 -6.28 -39.98 -6.05
CA PRO A 865 -5.73 -38.77 -6.62
C PRO A 865 -4.86 -39.15 -7.84
N GLY A 866 -4.80 -38.31 -8.88
CA GLY A 866 -4.14 -38.62 -10.16
C GLY A 866 -2.64 -38.96 -10.00
N SER A 867 -1.94 -39.49 -11.01
CA SER A 867 -0.50 -39.80 -10.84
C SER A 867 0.32 -38.55 -10.46
N PHE A 868 1.41 -38.71 -9.71
CA PHE A 868 2.33 -37.61 -9.34
C PHE A 868 2.77 -36.79 -10.56
N ALA A 869 3.08 -37.50 -11.66
CA ALA A 869 3.47 -36.89 -12.94
C ALA A 869 2.36 -36.03 -13.58
N GLY A 870 1.09 -36.29 -13.30
CA GLY A 870 -0.05 -35.53 -13.82
C GLY A 870 -0.34 -34.22 -13.07
N ARG A 871 0.41 -33.92 -12.01
CA ARG A 871 0.20 -32.74 -11.15
C ARG A 871 1.46 -31.87 -11.15
N SER A 872 1.30 -30.57 -10.97
CA SER A 872 2.43 -29.63 -10.96
C SER A 872 2.21 -28.35 -10.16
N GLY A 873 0.99 -28.08 -9.68
CA GLY A 873 0.72 -26.87 -8.90
C GLY A 873 1.04 -26.99 -7.41
N VAL A 874 1.18 -25.84 -6.76
CA VAL A 874 1.10 -25.64 -5.31
C VAL A 874 -0.26 -25.02 -5.03
N GLY A 875 -1.06 -25.60 -4.11
CA GLY A 875 -2.44 -25.16 -3.85
C GLY A 875 -2.61 -24.43 -2.52
N PHE A 876 -3.44 -23.39 -2.50
CA PHE A 876 -3.99 -22.81 -1.27
C PHE A 876 -5.51 -22.79 -1.34
N VAL A 877 -6.17 -23.24 -0.26
CA VAL A 877 -7.64 -23.25 -0.13
C VAL A 877 -8.05 -22.39 1.05
N GLY A 878 -8.95 -21.42 0.84
CA GLY A 878 -9.54 -20.66 1.92
C GLY A 878 -10.49 -19.54 1.48
N HIS A 879 -11.41 -19.16 2.35
CA HIS A 879 -12.22 -17.95 2.15
C HIS A 879 -11.38 -16.70 2.43
N PHE A 880 -11.18 -15.83 1.43
CA PHE A 880 -10.28 -14.66 1.53
C PHE A 880 -10.89 -13.48 2.30
N GLY A 881 -12.18 -13.53 2.64
CA GLY A 881 -12.81 -12.62 3.61
C GLY A 881 -12.48 -12.95 5.07
N HIS A 882 -11.79 -14.06 5.34
CA HIS A 882 -11.35 -14.44 6.68
C HIS A 882 -9.86 -14.12 6.88
N MET A 883 -9.56 -13.20 7.80
CA MET A 883 -8.23 -12.57 7.91
C MET A 883 -7.04 -13.54 7.97
N PRO A 884 -7.06 -14.66 8.73
CA PRO A 884 -5.96 -15.63 8.70
C PRO A 884 -5.63 -16.19 7.32
N ASN A 885 -6.62 -16.33 6.44
CA ASN A 885 -6.39 -16.84 5.09
C ASN A 885 -5.77 -15.77 4.19
N LEU A 886 -6.25 -14.52 4.30
CA LEU A 886 -5.72 -13.41 3.53
C LEU A 886 -4.26 -13.15 3.91
N ASP A 887 -3.98 -13.07 5.22
CA ASP A 887 -2.64 -12.97 5.79
C ASP A 887 -1.66 -14.02 5.25
N ALA A 888 -2.12 -15.28 5.19
CA ALA A 888 -1.30 -16.39 4.73
C ALA A 888 -1.05 -16.37 3.21
N VAL A 889 -1.99 -15.84 2.42
CA VAL A 889 -1.80 -15.66 0.98
C VAL A 889 -0.83 -14.53 0.70
N ASP A 890 -0.95 -13.41 1.41
CA ASP A 890 0.00 -12.30 1.30
C ASP A 890 1.42 -12.78 1.66
N ARG A 891 1.57 -13.52 2.77
CA ARG A 891 2.85 -14.16 3.14
C ARG A 891 3.37 -15.14 2.08
N LEU A 892 2.49 -15.92 1.44
CA LEU A 892 2.87 -16.83 0.36
C LEU A 892 3.44 -16.08 -0.84
N ILE A 893 2.74 -15.05 -1.30
CA ILE A 893 3.10 -14.29 -2.50
C ILE A 893 4.34 -13.43 -2.26
N ASP A 894 4.43 -12.78 -1.10
CA ASP A 894 5.47 -11.78 -0.82
C ASP A 894 6.79 -12.39 -0.31
N ARG A 895 6.74 -13.55 0.37
CA ARG A 895 7.92 -14.08 1.10
C ARG A 895 8.29 -15.51 0.74
N ILE A 896 7.32 -16.42 0.68
CA ILE A 896 7.62 -17.87 0.53
C ILE A 896 7.82 -18.26 -0.94
N MET A 897 6.87 -17.93 -1.81
CA MET A 897 6.94 -18.31 -3.23
C MET A 897 8.08 -17.65 -3.99
N PRO A 898 8.54 -16.41 -3.70
CA PRO A 898 9.74 -15.86 -4.30
C PRO A 898 10.98 -16.73 -4.10
N LEU A 899 11.12 -17.36 -2.93
CA LEU A 899 12.21 -18.32 -2.65
C LEU A 899 12.05 -19.61 -3.48
N VAL A 900 10.83 -20.10 -3.63
CA VAL A 900 10.53 -21.27 -4.48
C VAL A 900 10.80 -20.97 -5.95
N TRP A 901 10.36 -19.82 -6.45
CA TRP A 901 10.52 -19.41 -7.85
C TRP A 901 11.96 -19.07 -8.23
N ALA A 902 12.81 -18.71 -7.26
CA ALA A 902 14.24 -18.55 -7.48
C ALA A 902 14.89 -19.88 -7.91
N GLU A 903 14.39 -21.02 -7.45
CA GLU A 903 14.89 -22.34 -7.80
C GLU A 903 14.06 -23.04 -8.89
N ALA A 904 12.74 -22.88 -8.88
CA ALA A 904 11.79 -23.56 -9.75
C ALA A 904 10.69 -22.58 -10.27
N PRO A 905 11.02 -21.72 -11.24
CA PRO A 905 10.13 -20.65 -11.73
C PRO A 905 8.87 -21.16 -12.44
N GLU A 906 8.84 -22.42 -12.86
CA GLU A 906 7.71 -23.06 -13.54
C GLU A 906 6.57 -23.48 -12.59
N ILE A 907 6.82 -23.50 -11.28
CA ILE A 907 5.82 -23.91 -10.28
C ILE A 907 4.75 -22.83 -10.14
N LYS A 908 3.50 -23.20 -10.45
CA LYS A 908 2.34 -22.32 -10.27
C LYS A 908 1.75 -22.41 -8.87
N LEU A 909 1.34 -21.27 -8.32
CA LEU A 909 0.51 -21.18 -7.11
C LEU A 909 -0.96 -21.00 -7.50
N LEU A 910 -1.79 -21.98 -7.14
CA LEU A 910 -3.23 -21.99 -7.40
C LEU A 910 -3.98 -21.62 -6.12
N LEU A 911 -4.84 -20.61 -6.22
CA LEU A 911 -5.60 -20.05 -5.11
C LEU A 911 -7.09 -20.36 -5.29
N ALA A 912 -7.66 -21.23 -4.45
CA ALA A 912 -9.08 -21.58 -4.44
C ALA A 912 -9.78 -20.97 -3.24
N GLY A 913 -10.85 -20.21 -3.49
CA GLY A 913 -11.54 -19.46 -2.45
C GLY A 913 -12.49 -18.39 -2.97
N SER A 914 -13.50 -18.06 -2.17
CA SER A 914 -14.40 -16.93 -2.40
C SER A 914 -13.90 -15.65 -1.72
N ALA A 915 -14.49 -14.50 -2.10
CA ALA A 915 -14.21 -13.17 -1.54
C ALA A 915 -12.77 -12.66 -1.72
N ALA A 916 -12.14 -12.94 -2.87
CA ALA A 916 -10.82 -12.41 -3.20
C ALA A 916 -10.84 -10.87 -3.26
N PRO A 917 -9.99 -10.16 -2.50
CA PRO A 917 -9.95 -8.71 -2.55
C PRO A 917 -9.30 -8.20 -3.83
N ALA A 918 -9.57 -6.94 -4.19
CA ALA A 918 -8.99 -6.30 -5.37
C ALA A 918 -7.44 -6.28 -5.35
N SER A 919 -6.81 -6.27 -4.16
CA SER A 919 -5.36 -6.41 -4.03
C SER A 919 -4.85 -7.75 -4.56
N LEU A 920 -5.52 -8.85 -4.21
CA LEU A 920 -5.15 -10.20 -4.65
C LEU A 920 -5.39 -10.37 -6.16
N ILE A 921 -6.49 -9.81 -6.68
CA ILE A 921 -6.78 -9.84 -8.12
C ILE A 921 -5.66 -9.13 -8.91
N ARG A 922 -5.20 -7.97 -8.44
CA ARG A 922 -4.08 -7.24 -9.08
C ARG A 922 -2.77 -8.03 -9.08
N TRP A 923 -2.49 -8.82 -8.04
CA TRP A 923 -1.32 -9.70 -8.02
C TRP A 923 -1.42 -10.76 -9.12
N VAL A 924 -2.58 -11.40 -9.25
CA VAL A 924 -2.84 -12.43 -10.26
C VAL A 924 -2.73 -11.87 -11.69
N GLU A 925 -3.18 -10.63 -11.91
CA GLU A 925 -3.06 -9.95 -13.21
C GLU A 925 -1.60 -9.63 -13.59
N ARG A 926 -0.73 -9.42 -12.61
CA ARG A 926 0.69 -9.05 -12.82
C ARG A 926 1.63 -10.25 -12.90
N MET A 927 1.26 -11.40 -12.32
CA MET A 927 2.14 -12.55 -12.15
C MET A 927 1.57 -13.82 -12.82
N PRO A 928 2.15 -14.29 -13.94
CA PRO A 928 1.66 -15.48 -14.64
C PRO A 928 1.83 -16.80 -13.86
N GLN A 929 2.66 -16.81 -12.80
CA GLN A 929 2.80 -17.94 -11.88
C GLN A 929 1.61 -18.08 -10.89
N LEU A 930 0.78 -17.05 -10.76
CA LEU A 930 -0.41 -17.07 -9.90
C LEU A 930 -1.66 -17.42 -10.70
N GLU A 931 -2.51 -18.28 -10.14
CA GLU A 931 -3.81 -18.60 -10.72
C GLU A 931 -4.90 -18.52 -9.64
N LEU A 932 -5.84 -17.59 -9.80
CA LEU A 932 -7.03 -17.52 -8.96
C LEU A 932 -8.14 -18.39 -9.55
N CYS A 933 -8.46 -19.49 -8.88
CA CYS A 933 -9.54 -20.41 -9.29
C CYS A 933 -10.93 -19.92 -8.85
N GLY A 934 -11.00 -18.94 -7.94
CA GLY A 934 -12.26 -18.47 -7.35
C GLY A 934 -12.93 -19.54 -6.48
N GLN A 935 -14.26 -19.44 -6.32
CA GLN A 935 -15.02 -20.45 -5.57
C GLN A 935 -15.11 -21.75 -6.38
N VAL A 936 -14.61 -22.84 -5.81
CA VAL A 936 -14.62 -24.17 -6.43
C VAL A 936 -15.79 -24.99 -5.89
N GLU A 937 -16.57 -25.62 -6.77
CA GLU A 937 -17.71 -26.46 -6.35
C GLU A 937 -17.29 -27.81 -5.75
N ASP A 938 -16.21 -28.41 -6.26
CA ASP A 938 -15.64 -29.67 -5.80
C ASP A 938 -14.10 -29.56 -5.68
N LEU A 939 -13.60 -29.76 -4.46
CA LEU A 939 -12.16 -29.71 -4.18
C LEU A 939 -11.39 -30.88 -4.81
N ALA A 940 -12.03 -31.99 -5.19
CA ALA A 940 -11.33 -33.11 -5.81
C ALA A 940 -10.67 -32.71 -7.15
N GLY A 941 -11.37 -31.91 -7.97
CA GLY A 941 -10.81 -31.37 -9.21
C GLY A 941 -9.63 -30.42 -8.97
N PHE A 942 -9.70 -29.61 -7.92
CA PHE A 942 -8.61 -28.72 -7.51
C PHE A 942 -7.38 -29.49 -7.02
N PHE A 943 -7.58 -30.44 -6.09
CA PHE A 943 -6.52 -31.28 -5.54
C PHE A 943 -5.88 -32.19 -6.60
N GLY A 944 -6.61 -32.54 -7.66
CA GLY A 944 -6.08 -33.27 -8.81
C GLY A 944 -5.04 -32.50 -9.63
N ARG A 945 -4.94 -31.17 -9.49
CA ARG A 945 -4.01 -30.31 -10.24
C ARG A 945 -2.71 -30.02 -9.49
N VAL A 946 -2.71 -30.18 -8.16
CA VAL A 946 -1.62 -29.76 -7.29
C VAL A 946 -0.85 -30.96 -6.72
N ARG A 947 0.48 -30.83 -6.60
CA ARG A 947 1.34 -31.82 -5.93
C ARG A 947 1.29 -31.68 -4.41
N LEU A 948 1.09 -30.47 -3.92
CA LEU A 948 0.93 -30.21 -2.50
C LEU A 948 0.03 -28.99 -2.30
N SER A 949 -0.57 -28.91 -1.12
CA SER A 949 -1.19 -27.68 -0.62
C SER A 949 -0.28 -27.00 0.41
N VAL A 950 -0.54 -25.71 0.70
CA VAL A 950 0.22 -24.96 1.70
C VAL A 950 -0.70 -24.23 2.68
N ALA A 951 -0.33 -24.23 3.96
CA ALA A 951 -1.05 -23.52 5.03
C ALA A 951 -0.09 -22.74 5.96
N PRO A 952 0.47 -21.60 5.52
CA PRO A 952 1.49 -20.86 6.26
C PRO A 952 0.91 -19.78 7.19
N LEU A 953 -0.17 -20.14 7.90
CA LEU A 953 -0.89 -19.25 8.83
C LEU A 953 0.06 -18.67 9.91
N ARG A 954 0.01 -17.36 10.13
CA ARG A 954 0.71 -16.72 11.28
C ARG A 954 -0.13 -16.76 12.56
N PHE A 955 -1.44 -16.65 12.42
CA PHE A 955 -2.40 -16.73 13.53
C PHE A 955 -3.64 -17.55 13.14
N GLY A 956 -4.39 -17.97 14.15
CA GLY A 956 -5.56 -18.84 14.00
C GLY A 956 -5.93 -19.49 15.33
N ALA A 957 -7.08 -20.16 15.36
CA ALA A 957 -7.51 -21.06 16.44
C ALA A 957 -8.21 -22.28 15.83
N GLY A 958 -8.51 -23.28 16.65
CA GLY A 958 -9.12 -24.53 16.22
C GLY A 958 -8.27 -25.36 15.23
N ILE A 959 -8.88 -26.43 14.72
CA ILE A 959 -8.32 -27.29 13.68
C ILE A 959 -8.63 -26.69 12.29
N LYS A 960 -7.69 -26.81 11.35
CA LYS A 960 -7.81 -26.21 10.02
C LYS A 960 -8.37 -27.23 9.04
N GLY A 961 -9.66 -27.08 8.69
CA GLY A 961 -10.34 -27.96 7.72
C GLY A 961 -9.58 -28.15 6.41
N LYS A 962 -8.97 -27.09 5.87
CA LYS A 962 -8.17 -27.14 4.63
C LYS A 962 -7.00 -28.13 4.67
N VAL A 963 -6.42 -28.39 5.85
CA VAL A 963 -5.35 -29.38 6.02
C VAL A 963 -5.94 -30.79 5.96
N LEU A 964 -7.08 -31.01 6.63
CA LEU A 964 -7.80 -32.28 6.61
C LEU A 964 -8.33 -32.61 5.21
N ASP A 965 -8.88 -31.63 4.49
CA ASP A 965 -9.36 -31.81 3.12
C ASP A 965 -8.23 -32.22 2.17
N SER A 966 -7.05 -31.60 2.34
CA SER A 966 -5.83 -31.97 1.58
C SER A 966 -5.41 -33.40 1.87
N PHE A 967 -5.33 -33.77 3.15
CA PHE A 967 -4.95 -35.13 3.58
C PHE A 967 -5.94 -36.19 3.11
N ALA A 968 -7.25 -35.93 3.24
CA ALA A 968 -8.28 -36.83 2.75
C ALA A 968 -8.21 -37.02 1.22
N ALA A 969 -7.85 -35.97 0.48
CA ALA A 969 -7.60 -36.02 -0.96
C ALA A 969 -6.27 -36.68 -1.35
N GLY A 970 -5.46 -37.15 -0.39
CA GLY A 970 -4.13 -37.70 -0.68
C GLY A 970 -3.18 -36.67 -1.29
N VAL A 971 -3.30 -35.41 -0.87
CA VAL A 971 -2.40 -34.31 -1.20
C VAL A 971 -1.67 -33.89 0.08
N PRO A 972 -0.34 -33.99 0.13
CA PRO A 972 0.46 -33.46 1.24
C PRO A 972 0.19 -31.96 1.46
N CYS A 973 0.21 -31.52 2.71
CA CYS A 973 0.03 -30.12 3.07
C CYS A 973 1.28 -29.63 3.80
N VAL A 974 2.05 -28.72 3.19
CA VAL A 974 3.16 -28.02 3.85
C VAL A 974 2.56 -26.91 4.73
N MET A 975 2.87 -26.89 6.01
CA MET A 975 2.10 -26.08 6.96
C MET A 975 2.97 -25.42 8.02
N SER A 976 2.48 -24.30 8.54
CA SER A 976 3.05 -23.66 9.73
C SER A 976 2.72 -24.44 11.01
N PRO A 977 3.45 -24.24 12.13
CA PRO A 977 3.05 -24.76 13.43
C PRO A 977 1.61 -24.36 13.82
N MET A 978 1.20 -23.15 13.46
CA MET A 978 -0.15 -22.65 13.69
C MET A 978 -1.22 -23.46 12.95
N ALA A 979 -0.94 -23.89 11.71
CA ALA A 979 -1.85 -24.73 10.93
C ALA A 979 -1.84 -26.20 11.38
N ALA A 980 -0.72 -26.70 11.89
CA ALA A 980 -0.59 -28.04 12.48
C ALA A 980 -1.31 -28.19 13.84
N GLU A 981 -1.58 -27.06 14.51
CA GLU A 981 -2.18 -27.04 15.85
C GLU A 981 -3.48 -27.87 15.93
N GLY A 982 -3.54 -28.75 16.93
CA GLY A 982 -4.70 -29.59 17.21
C GLY A 982 -4.78 -30.88 16.40
N LEU A 983 -3.89 -31.09 15.42
CA LEU A 983 -3.78 -32.34 14.66
C LEU A 983 -2.84 -33.33 15.36
N ARG A 984 -3.20 -34.62 15.36
CA ARG A 984 -2.33 -35.71 15.87
C ARG A 984 -1.42 -36.22 14.75
N LEU A 985 -0.43 -35.40 14.38
CA LEU A 985 0.49 -35.73 13.29
C LEU A 985 1.35 -36.96 13.62
N THR A 986 1.58 -37.81 12.62
CA THR A 986 2.59 -38.87 12.70
C THR A 986 3.98 -38.29 12.40
N PRO A 987 5.09 -38.98 12.73
CA PRO A 987 6.44 -38.50 12.42
C PRO A 987 6.68 -38.17 10.93
N GLU A 988 5.95 -38.83 10.02
CA GLU A 988 5.99 -38.55 8.59
C GLU A 988 5.34 -37.21 8.25
N LEU A 989 4.22 -36.87 8.92
CA LEU A 989 3.49 -35.62 8.70
C LEU A 989 4.10 -34.43 9.45
N GLU A 990 4.74 -34.66 10.60
CA GLU A 990 5.47 -33.63 11.34
C GLU A 990 6.59 -32.99 10.50
N ARG A 991 7.16 -33.74 9.54
CA ARG A 991 8.18 -33.22 8.61
C ARG A 991 7.66 -32.15 7.67
N LEU A 992 6.34 -32.09 7.45
CA LEU A 992 5.70 -31.06 6.62
C LEU A 992 5.51 -29.73 7.35
N VAL A 993 5.90 -29.64 8.62
CA VAL A 993 5.76 -28.44 9.44
C VAL A 993 7.01 -27.57 9.32
N GLY A 994 6.87 -26.34 8.80
CA GLY A 994 7.94 -25.35 8.67
C GLY A 994 7.71 -24.14 9.58
N ALA A 995 8.68 -23.81 10.44
CA ALA A 995 8.56 -22.73 11.42
C ALA A 995 8.69 -21.32 10.82
N ASP A 996 9.46 -21.19 9.73
CA ASP A 996 9.80 -19.94 9.06
C ASP A 996 9.61 -20.03 7.53
N ASP A 997 9.77 -18.91 6.84
CA ASP A 997 9.46 -18.77 5.41
C ASP A 997 10.42 -19.63 4.55
N GLU A 998 11.69 -19.65 4.92
CA GLU A 998 12.74 -20.41 4.26
C GLU A 998 12.50 -21.92 4.38
N ARG A 999 12.14 -22.41 5.58
CA ARG A 999 11.84 -23.83 5.77
C ARG A 999 10.58 -24.23 5.03
N LEU A 1000 9.55 -23.38 4.99
CA LEU A 1000 8.34 -23.64 4.22
C LEU A 1000 8.64 -23.71 2.71
N ALA A 1001 9.46 -22.81 2.18
CA ALA A 1001 9.88 -22.84 0.78
C ALA A 1001 10.68 -24.12 0.45
N ALA A 1002 11.63 -24.51 1.30
CA ALA A 1002 12.41 -25.73 1.13
C ALA A 1002 11.53 -27.00 1.12
N LEU A 1003 10.52 -27.06 2.00
CA LEU A 1003 9.56 -28.17 2.04
C LEU A 1003 8.68 -28.21 0.79
N ILE A 1004 8.30 -27.06 0.23
CA ILE A 1004 7.58 -26.99 -1.03
C ILE A 1004 8.42 -27.61 -2.15
N LEU A 1005 9.69 -27.22 -2.27
CA LEU A 1005 10.62 -27.76 -3.27
C LEU A 1005 10.86 -29.27 -3.10
N GLU A 1006 11.05 -29.74 -1.86
CA GLU A 1006 11.24 -31.16 -1.55
C GLU A 1006 10.02 -32.00 -1.98
N MET A 1007 8.81 -31.57 -1.62
CA MET A 1007 7.56 -32.25 -1.97
C MET A 1007 7.25 -32.19 -3.46
N HIS A 1008 7.70 -31.13 -4.14
CA HIS A 1008 7.53 -31.00 -5.57
C HIS A 1008 8.53 -31.88 -6.35
N GLY A 1009 9.74 -32.08 -5.82
CA GLY A 1009 10.81 -32.84 -6.49
C GLY A 1009 10.83 -34.35 -6.20
N SER A 1010 10.21 -34.82 -5.10
CA SER A 1010 10.33 -36.22 -4.65
C SER A 1010 8.99 -36.97 -4.63
N GLU A 1011 8.77 -37.82 -5.63
CA GLU A 1011 7.58 -38.69 -5.71
C GLU A 1011 7.47 -39.63 -4.49
N SER A 1012 8.60 -40.16 -4.01
CA SER A 1012 8.59 -41.05 -2.85
C SER A 1012 8.16 -40.34 -1.57
N ALA A 1013 8.63 -39.11 -1.35
CA ALA A 1013 8.28 -38.35 -0.16
C ALA A 1013 6.83 -37.84 -0.22
N PHE A 1014 6.37 -37.42 -1.41
CA PHE A 1014 4.96 -37.16 -1.68
C PHE A 1014 4.07 -38.37 -1.33
N GLN A 1015 4.42 -39.58 -1.81
CA GLN A 1015 3.58 -40.77 -1.61
C GLN A 1015 3.51 -41.17 -0.13
N GLN A 1016 4.62 -41.08 0.60
CA GLN A 1016 4.65 -41.35 2.04
C GLN A 1016 3.75 -40.38 2.81
N ALA A 1017 3.86 -39.07 2.54
CA ALA A 1017 3.04 -38.05 3.17
C ALA A 1017 1.54 -38.19 2.81
N ALA A 1018 1.22 -38.50 1.56
CA ALA A 1018 -0.16 -38.71 1.11
C ALA A 1018 -0.84 -39.88 1.85
N VAL A 1019 -0.15 -41.03 1.95
CA VAL A 1019 -0.66 -42.21 2.65
C VAL A 1019 -0.83 -41.93 4.15
N ALA A 1020 0.15 -41.28 4.78
CA ALA A 1020 0.07 -40.91 6.18
C ALA A 1020 -1.09 -39.93 6.47
N GLY A 1021 -1.30 -38.95 5.60
CA GLY A 1021 -2.41 -37.99 5.70
C GLY A 1021 -3.77 -38.68 5.62
N GLN A 1022 -3.98 -39.55 4.63
CA GLN A 1022 -5.22 -40.31 4.49
C GLN A 1022 -5.48 -41.24 5.67
N ALA A 1023 -4.42 -41.86 6.21
CA ALA A 1023 -4.53 -42.70 7.40
C ALA A 1023 -4.94 -41.89 8.64
N LEU A 1024 -4.39 -40.68 8.82
CA LEU A 1024 -4.77 -39.77 9.90
C LEU A 1024 -6.25 -39.38 9.80
N THR A 1025 -6.72 -38.95 8.63
CA THR A 1025 -8.13 -38.56 8.46
C THR A 1025 -9.07 -39.74 8.66
N ALA A 1026 -8.72 -40.94 8.17
CA ALA A 1026 -9.52 -42.14 8.37
C ALA A 1026 -9.57 -42.60 9.84
N ALA A 1027 -8.50 -42.40 10.61
CA ALA A 1027 -8.44 -42.76 12.02
C ALA A 1027 -9.20 -41.76 12.91
N ASP A 1028 -9.04 -40.47 12.66
CA ASP A 1028 -9.46 -39.42 13.59
C ASP A 1028 -10.77 -38.74 13.20
N HIS A 1029 -11.13 -38.75 11.91
CA HIS A 1029 -12.26 -37.99 11.35
C HIS A 1029 -13.30 -38.87 10.64
N ALA A 1030 -13.30 -40.18 10.88
CA ALA A 1030 -14.32 -41.07 10.35
C ALA A 1030 -15.68 -40.89 11.06
N PRO A 1031 -16.82 -41.23 10.41
CA PRO A 1031 -18.16 -41.13 11.00
C PRO A 1031 -18.31 -41.81 12.36
N VAL A 1032 -17.60 -42.94 12.58
CA VAL A 1032 -17.61 -43.69 13.83
C VAL A 1032 -16.98 -42.91 14.99
N CYS A 1033 -15.96 -42.08 14.71
CA CYS A 1033 -15.29 -41.25 15.70
C CYS A 1033 -16.20 -40.10 16.13
N VAL A 1034 -16.89 -39.46 15.18
CA VAL A 1034 -17.93 -38.45 15.45
C VAL A 1034 -19.05 -39.05 16.30
N ASP A 1035 -19.58 -40.21 15.93
CA ASP A 1035 -20.67 -40.88 16.65
C ASP A 1035 -20.28 -41.28 18.08
N SER A 1036 -19.04 -41.73 18.27
CA SER A 1036 -18.52 -42.07 19.60
C SER A 1036 -18.44 -40.84 20.51
N ALA A 1037 -17.83 -39.76 20.03
CA ALA A 1037 -17.66 -38.53 20.80
C ALA A 1037 -19.02 -37.82 21.04
N MET A 1038 -19.89 -37.76 20.02
CA MET A 1038 -21.21 -37.16 20.15
C MET A 1038 -22.09 -37.93 21.16
N ARG A 1039 -21.95 -39.26 21.26
CA ARG A 1039 -22.65 -40.06 22.28
C ARG A 1039 -22.28 -39.63 23.70
N MET A 1040 -21.01 -39.30 23.95
CA MET A 1040 -20.54 -38.78 25.25
C MET A 1040 -21.17 -37.42 25.56
N VAL A 1041 -21.34 -36.57 24.54
CA VAL A 1041 -21.95 -35.25 24.71
C VAL A 1041 -23.42 -35.36 25.08
N VAL A 1042 -24.21 -36.20 24.40
CA VAL A 1042 -25.67 -36.25 24.59
C VAL A 1042 -26.12 -37.19 25.72
N ASN A 1043 -25.30 -38.15 26.14
CA ASN A 1043 -25.66 -39.09 27.21
C ASN A 1043 -24.47 -39.47 28.10
N PRO A 1044 -24.15 -38.67 29.15
CA PRO A 1044 -23.01 -38.93 30.02
C PRO A 1044 -23.19 -40.13 30.98
N VAL A 1045 -24.39 -40.73 31.07
CA VAL A 1045 -24.67 -41.85 32.00
C VAL A 1045 -24.18 -43.20 31.45
N ALA A 1046 -23.86 -43.29 30.15
CA ALA A 1046 -23.39 -44.54 29.53
C ALA A 1046 -22.03 -45.04 30.08
N GLU A 1047 -21.25 -44.20 30.77
CA GLU A 1047 -19.98 -44.61 31.39
C GLU A 1047 -20.15 -45.41 32.69
N ARG A 1048 -21.22 -45.21 33.48
CA ARG A 1048 -21.39 -46.00 34.72
C ARG A 1048 -21.68 -47.49 34.49
N VAL A 1049 -21.98 -47.88 33.25
CA VAL A 1049 -22.29 -49.27 32.85
C VAL A 1049 -21.20 -49.87 31.95
N LEU A 1050 -20.27 -49.06 31.42
CA LEU A 1050 -19.11 -49.55 30.66
C LEU A 1050 -17.81 -49.53 31.49
N ALA A 1051 -17.77 -48.78 32.59
CA ALA A 1051 -16.70 -48.82 33.60
C ALA A 1051 -17.01 -49.76 34.80
N ALA A 1052 -18.15 -50.46 34.78
CA ALA A 1052 -18.53 -51.53 35.70
C ALA A 1052 -18.73 -52.82 34.88
#